data_AF-A0A1H9WZ96-F1
#
_entry.id   AF-A0A1H9WZ96-F1
#
_cell.length_a   1.000
_cell.length_b   1.000
_cell.length_c   1.000
_cell.angle_alpha   90.00
_cell.angle_beta   90.00
_cell.angle_gamma   90.00
#
_symmetry.space_group_name_H-M   'P 1'
#
loop_
_entity.id
_entity.type
_entity.pdbx_description
1 polymer ?
#
loop_
_entity_poly.entity_id
_entity_poly.type
_entity_poly.pdbx_seq_one_letter_code
_entity_poly.pdbx_strand_id
1 'polypeptide(L)'
;MSPPAAPEAARPRVVLTVVVRDEADIIADMLHWHLRHGVSHVIAMDNGSGDGTREILGDFAAMGCLTCLDQPDETYRQDLWMSQMAAMARDRFGADWVIPSDADEFWTPPAGTDLPGALAGWDDDVDMVRCPRRNLLASWEDLAALDWPEALIWRAADPGRLPPERLDDDTPLADPFLYYGLPPKVALRPGRLRQIARGAHQAEFSEGGRAVDGDVTVFHAPFRRADEVAASTRRIAAAVERDPTAGPKVSTKYRRWARFADEDASGDPGGGWDRVLQEILPTPERLLADWRASLLVPETRLRDGVVAAREGAAARRALAGAGGRVTAAATPGGPPTPLLVLGGRAEDRAAVAARLRAVGARTPQPRPETPAPELLSALFATHAAPGADGWPDETLDAEIARILARFSERGHGLVLAGTEETGPLAAWDRLAAAERVAAAVILLIDPPWDRLEAAGPEADAAAEAWLAGIEALERDTRGRPRMLLPAERLLSAPAGALRDALARLGVWIPAAVAEEAGPAAPPADDPARRAAALARLGTPELRRRVEETWAGLMAESWAVAAPAPHAAAPAPEEAAPAAARDVHAVVIGWDGMHERALRIARELAPVVARLTVIYSNESGTPETGPGDWIGVPQSWFFGPKFAEAVRGHGTEDVMLQIQADAQHEDWGALARHVGRVWAETPALGVWAPSIDWTPYAAEWAVRDHVPGTMLYRVAQTDGIVWALARPVVERFAALDYDDNNLGWGLDWAAAALAAACGLEVVRDTAVSVHHPKGRGYSSQEASRQMRRFLSQLTSEERRLIAARESLIETRQEPVRITILSEERPGLGRWRALRESAPAPLPANLPVSETLLREGRLWVRCAPEAAEGLCAGRGGLSVPLVPDPDGPAIGQAPVPLPLAPSSAGAVRFDTRGFEAWRVAGLETGRLIVEDPAAAETSRCPVTEGVTVPAAEGELELSVALAAHRAEARLVLEEAGPDGAAGEPVDTVAFDRTFTGGQALDGYQVVRFRIPAAGRDRTLRLVADRFHRPEGVAGGKSVLFVTAPLLLKPSALPDLVWPARRRAPGAETAEHAWHSTAAGALSGTGPPRVELEWDGGRQTLVDLAGLGAEVELLQDSVLRLRAQREDRLAVWIDALPAFQVTVGPMPRTVPLSERARKTALAGRIELRDLTGTFVLWSGQFSGLP
;
A
#
# COMPACT_ATOMS: atom_id res chain seq x y z
N MET A 1 20.08 -45.92 -36.95
CA MET A 1 18.81 -45.88 -36.19
C MET A 1 19.16 -45.55 -34.76
N SER A 2 19.07 -44.27 -34.38
CA SER A 2 19.26 -43.85 -33.00
C SER A 2 18.00 -44.17 -32.19
N PRO A 3 18.12 -44.49 -30.89
CA PRO A 3 16.96 -44.77 -30.06
C PRO A 3 16.13 -43.49 -29.87
N PRO A 4 14.80 -43.61 -29.76
CA PRO A 4 13.94 -42.46 -29.49
C PRO A 4 14.33 -41.82 -28.16
N ALA A 5 14.34 -40.48 -28.14
CA ALA A 5 14.54 -39.71 -26.91
C ALA A 5 13.49 -40.08 -25.87
N ALA A 6 13.91 -40.24 -24.62
CA ALA A 6 12.99 -40.46 -23.50
C ALA A 6 12.02 -39.27 -23.38
N PRO A 7 10.73 -39.50 -23.12
CA PRO A 7 9.75 -38.43 -22.96
C PRO A 7 10.13 -37.56 -21.75
N GLU A 8 9.97 -36.25 -21.89
CA GLU A 8 9.99 -35.27 -20.80
C GLU A 8 9.03 -35.75 -19.70
N ALA A 9 9.54 -35.99 -18.48
CA ALA A 9 8.72 -36.54 -17.40
C ALA A 9 7.54 -35.59 -17.11
N ALA A 10 6.32 -36.08 -17.30
CA ALA A 10 5.10 -35.33 -17.03
C ALA A 10 5.09 -34.86 -15.57
N ARG A 11 4.83 -33.56 -15.34
CA ARG A 11 4.69 -33.01 -13.97
C ARG A 11 3.56 -33.74 -13.24
N PRO A 12 3.77 -34.21 -12.00
CA PRO A 12 2.77 -35.00 -11.30
C PRO A 12 1.57 -34.13 -10.92
N ARG A 13 0.37 -34.70 -11.06
CA ARG A 13 -0.89 -34.04 -10.73
C ARG A 13 -1.21 -34.22 -9.25
N VAL A 14 -1.21 -33.10 -8.51
CA VAL A 14 -1.52 -33.07 -7.08
C VAL A 14 -2.97 -32.66 -6.89
N VAL A 15 -3.73 -33.45 -6.13
CA VAL A 15 -5.12 -33.15 -5.73
C VAL A 15 -5.21 -33.07 -4.22
N LEU A 16 -5.85 -32.02 -3.72
CA LEU A 16 -6.07 -31.84 -2.28
C LEU A 16 -7.45 -32.36 -1.89
N THR A 17 -7.55 -33.07 -0.77
CA THR A 17 -8.81 -33.50 -0.18
C THR A 17 -8.96 -32.92 1.21
N VAL A 18 -10.10 -32.33 1.52
CA VAL A 18 -10.36 -31.68 2.82
C VAL A 18 -11.77 -32.00 3.31
N VAL A 19 -11.92 -32.27 4.61
CA VAL A 19 -13.21 -32.36 5.29
C VAL A 19 -13.34 -31.13 6.16
N VAL A 20 -14.42 -30.38 6.03
CA VAL A 20 -14.62 -29.12 6.74
C VAL A 20 -15.94 -29.11 7.50
N ARG A 21 -15.95 -28.44 8.65
CA ARG A 21 -17.17 -28.15 9.40
C ARG A 21 -17.01 -26.84 10.16
N ASP A 22 -17.73 -25.82 9.71
CA ASP A 22 -17.65 -24.46 10.24
C ASP A 22 -16.22 -23.87 10.23
N GLU A 23 -15.66 -23.68 9.04
CA GLU A 23 -14.32 -23.16 8.74
C GLU A 23 -14.38 -21.92 7.82
N ALA A 24 -15.46 -21.14 7.87
CA ALA A 24 -15.69 -20.03 6.94
C ALA A 24 -14.62 -18.93 7.03
N ASP A 25 -14.00 -18.79 8.20
CA ASP A 25 -12.98 -17.80 8.51
C ASP A 25 -11.61 -18.08 7.88
N ILE A 26 -11.32 -19.33 7.52
CA ILE A 26 -10.01 -19.76 6.99
C ILE A 26 -10.07 -20.43 5.61
N ILE A 27 -11.19 -21.09 5.27
CA ILE A 27 -11.22 -22.01 4.12
C ILE A 27 -10.90 -21.33 2.78
N ALA A 28 -11.29 -20.06 2.60
CA ALA A 28 -10.97 -19.32 1.38
C ALA A 28 -9.45 -19.07 1.23
N ASP A 29 -8.79 -18.65 2.30
CA ASP A 29 -7.34 -18.43 2.31
C ASP A 29 -6.59 -19.75 2.08
N MET A 30 -7.06 -20.83 2.71
CA MET A 30 -6.52 -22.17 2.52
C MET A 30 -6.63 -22.63 1.07
N LEU A 31 -7.79 -22.49 0.42
CA LEU A 31 -7.96 -22.90 -0.98
C LEU A 31 -7.10 -22.05 -1.93
N HIS A 32 -7.05 -20.73 -1.75
CA HIS A 32 -6.20 -19.85 -2.55
C HIS A 32 -4.71 -20.19 -2.41
N TRP A 33 -4.27 -20.48 -1.18
CA TRP A 33 -2.89 -20.90 -0.91
C TRP A 33 -2.51 -22.12 -1.72
N HIS A 34 -3.30 -23.19 -1.64
CA HIS A 34 -2.96 -24.47 -2.27
C HIS A 34 -3.04 -24.41 -3.81
N LEU A 35 -4.03 -23.70 -4.36
CA LEU A 35 -4.15 -23.49 -5.80
C LEU A 35 -2.93 -22.71 -6.34
N ARG A 36 -2.47 -21.69 -5.62
CA ARG A 36 -1.26 -20.93 -5.97
C ARG A 36 0.01 -21.79 -5.93
N HIS A 37 0.05 -22.79 -5.04
CA HIS A 37 1.18 -23.72 -4.91
C HIS A 37 1.07 -24.96 -5.81
N GLY A 38 0.20 -24.91 -6.83
CA GLY A 38 0.16 -25.92 -7.89
C GLY A 38 -0.75 -27.12 -7.62
N VAL A 39 -1.62 -27.06 -6.60
CA VAL A 39 -2.72 -28.04 -6.49
C VAL A 39 -3.64 -27.88 -7.70
N SER A 40 -3.83 -28.99 -8.41
CA SER A 40 -4.55 -29.01 -9.69
C SER A 40 -6.07 -29.07 -9.53
N HIS A 41 -6.55 -29.60 -8.42
CA HIS A 41 -7.97 -29.71 -8.08
C HIS A 41 -8.14 -29.93 -6.58
N VAL A 42 -9.27 -29.49 -6.02
CA VAL A 42 -9.64 -29.75 -4.62
C VAL A 42 -10.91 -30.61 -4.57
N ILE A 43 -10.96 -31.60 -3.68
CA ILE A 43 -12.20 -32.30 -3.32
C ILE A 43 -12.49 -31.94 -1.87
N ALA A 44 -13.50 -31.12 -1.64
CA ALA A 44 -13.90 -30.70 -0.31
C ALA A 44 -15.21 -31.37 0.10
N MET A 45 -15.26 -31.92 1.30
CA MET A 45 -16.47 -32.46 1.90
C MET A 45 -16.94 -31.52 3.00
N ASP A 46 -18.12 -30.93 2.82
CA ASP A 46 -18.81 -30.18 3.86
C ASP A 46 -19.54 -31.13 4.81
N ASN A 47 -19.19 -31.11 6.08
CA ASN A 47 -19.80 -31.95 7.11
C ASN A 47 -20.91 -31.23 7.87
N GLY A 48 -21.84 -30.63 7.12
CA GLY A 48 -23.02 -29.95 7.67
C GLY A 48 -22.66 -28.63 8.33
N SER A 49 -21.90 -27.78 7.64
CA SER A 49 -21.54 -26.46 8.16
C SER A 49 -22.75 -25.54 8.23
N GLY A 50 -22.83 -24.74 9.31
CA GLY A 50 -23.87 -23.74 9.56
C GLY A 50 -23.34 -22.30 9.62
N ASP A 51 -22.02 -22.10 9.59
CA ASP A 51 -21.38 -20.78 9.46
C ASP A 51 -21.26 -20.32 8.00
N GLY A 52 -21.67 -21.21 7.09
CA GLY A 52 -21.71 -21.11 5.65
C GLY A 52 -20.40 -21.46 4.90
N THR A 53 -19.50 -22.21 5.51
CA THR A 53 -18.35 -22.81 4.82
C THR A 53 -18.75 -23.42 3.46
N ARG A 54 -19.95 -24.03 3.41
CA ARG A 54 -20.52 -24.66 2.22
C ARG A 54 -20.69 -23.73 1.02
N GLU A 55 -21.10 -22.48 1.22
CA GLU A 55 -21.24 -21.49 0.14
C GLU A 55 -19.87 -21.14 -0.43
N ILE A 56 -18.86 -20.93 0.44
CA ILE A 56 -17.49 -20.64 0.02
C ILE A 56 -16.95 -21.80 -0.82
N LEU A 57 -17.14 -23.05 -0.39
CA LEU A 57 -16.79 -24.22 -1.22
C LEU A 57 -17.53 -24.23 -2.57
N GLY A 58 -18.81 -23.83 -2.57
CA GLY A 58 -19.62 -23.69 -3.77
C GLY A 58 -19.02 -22.73 -4.80
N ASP A 59 -18.41 -21.63 -4.33
CA ASP A 59 -17.78 -20.64 -5.20
C ASP A 59 -16.55 -21.20 -5.93
N PHE A 60 -15.70 -21.95 -5.23
CA PHE A 60 -14.56 -22.64 -5.83
C PHE A 60 -15.01 -23.78 -6.75
N ALA A 61 -16.13 -24.44 -6.44
CA ALA A 61 -16.71 -25.44 -7.32
C ALA A 61 -17.20 -24.83 -8.64
N ALA A 62 -17.81 -23.64 -8.59
CA ALA A 62 -18.26 -22.91 -9.78
C ALA A 62 -17.10 -22.45 -10.68
N MET A 63 -15.92 -22.18 -10.10
CA MET A 63 -14.69 -21.90 -10.83
C MET A 63 -14.07 -23.14 -11.49
N GLY A 64 -14.60 -24.34 -11.23
CA GLY A 64 -14.10 -25.59 -11.79
C GLY A 64 -12.82 -26.12 -11.14
N CYS A 65 -12.32 -25.47 -10.08
CA CYS A 65 -11.11 -25.89 -9.36
C CYS A 65 -11.40 -26.74 -8.11
N LEU A 66 -12.68 -26.91 -7.75
CA LEU A 66 -13.12 -27.69 -6.60
C LEU A 66 -14.30 -28.61 -6.92
N THR A 67 -14.40 -29.74 -6.24
CA THR A 67 -15.60 -30.58 -6.17
C THR A 67 -16.08 -30.62 -4.73
N CYS A 68 -17.30 -30.13 -4.51
CA CYS A 68 -17.90 -30.09 -3.19
C CYS A 68 -18.81 -31.31 -2.98
N LEU A 69 -18.65 -31.98 -1.84
CA LEU A 69 -19.45 -33.13 -1.42
C LEU A 69 -20.17 -32.78 -0.12
N ASP A 70 -21.45 -33.12 -0.03
CA ASP A 70 -22.25 -32.92 1.18
C ASP A 70 -22.25 -34.20 2.04
N GLN A 71 -21.91 -34.07 3.32
CA GLN A 71 -21.91 -35.18 4.29
C GLN A 71 -22.73 -34.82 5.54
N PRO A 72 -24.00 -35.25 5.62
CA PRO A 72 -24.89 -34.93 6.74
C PRO A 72 -24.62 -35.74 8.02
N ASP A 73 -23.80 -36.81 7.96
CA ASP A 73 -23.46 -37.63 9.13
C ASP A 73 -22.61 -36.85 10.14
N GLU A 74 -23.06 -36.69 11.38
CA GLU A 74 -22.35 -35.94 12.42
C GLU A 74 -21.27 -36.74 13.18
N THR A 75 -20.96 -37.96 12.75
CA THR A 75 -19.92 -38.79 13.37
C THR A 75 -18.51 -38.38 12.93
N TYR A 76 -17.50 -38.65 13.77
CA TYR A 76 -16.10 -38.34 13.45
C TYR A 76 -15.43 -39.40 12.54
N ARG A 77 -15.96 -39.62 11.33
CA ARG A 77 -15.51 -40.65 10.37
C ARG A 77 -14.58 -40.12 9.27
N GLN A 78 -13.65 -39.25 9.67
CA GLN A 78 -12.70 -38.59 8.77
C GLN A 78 -11.86 -39.60 7.94
N ASP A 79 -11.46 -40.72 8.54
CA ASP A 79 -10.72 -41.80 7.87
C ASP A 79 -11.46 -42.39 6.66
N LEU A 80 -12.74 -42.71 6.82
CA LEU A 80 -13.58 -43.20 5.73
C LEU A 80 -13.67 -42.16 4.62
N TRP A 81 -14.04 -40.93 4.99
CA TRP A 81 -14.35 -39.88 4.03
C TRP A 81 -13.13 -39.44 3.23
N MET A 82 -11.99 -39.24 3.90
CA MET A 82 -10.73 -38.91 3.21
C MET A 82 -10.28 -40.06 2.30
N SER A 83 -10.45 -41.32 2.71
CA SER A 83 -10.13 -42.48 1.85
C SER A 83 -11.00 -42.52 0.58
N GLN A 84 -12.30 -42.20 0.71
CA GLN A 84 -13.22 -42.11 -0.43
C GLN A 84 -12.86 -40.95 -1.37
N MET A 85 -12.52 -39.78 -0.83
CA MET A 85 -12.09 -38.64 -1.62
C MET A 85 -10.74 -38.90 -2.32
N ALA A 86 -9.82 -39.61 -1.69
CA ALA A 86 -8.55 -39.99 -2.31
C ALA A 86 -8.75 -40.99 -3.47
N ALA A 87 -9.67 -41.94 -3.33
CA ALA A 87 -10.07 -42.81 -4.44
C ALA A 87 -10.71 -41.99 -5.58
N MET A 88 -11.55 -41.01 -5.26
CA MET A 88 -12.13 -40.09 -6.26
C MET A 88 -11.05 -39.24 -6.95
N ALA A 89 -10.07 -38.74 -6.22
CA ALA A 89 -8.94 -37.98 -6.76
C ALA A 89 -8.17 -38.80 -7.82
N ARG A 90 -7.91 -40.08 -7.52
CA ARG A 90 -7.31 -41.03 -8.47
C ARG A 90 -8.21 -41.25 -9.68
N ASP A 91 -9.45 -41.66 -9.45
CA ASP A 91 -10.30 -42.23 -10.49
C ASP A 91 -10.90 -41.17 -11.42
N ARG A 92 -11.19 -39.96 -10.92
CA ARG A 92 -11.84 -38.89 -11.69
C ARG A 92 -10.91 -37.77 -12.11
N PHE A 93 -9.88 -37.49 -11.31
CA PHE A 93 -8.99 -36.35 -11.54
C PHE A 93 -7.57 -36.76 -11.94
N GLY A 94 -7.28 -38.06 -11.98
CA GLY A 94 -5.97 -38.59 -12.38
C GLY A 94 -4.86 -38.12 -11.45
N ALA A 95 -5.13 -38.07 -10.14
CA ALA A 95 -4.15 -37.64 -9.16
C ALA A 95 -2.98 -38.63 -9.08
N ASP A 96 -1.76 -38.12 -9.27
CA ASP A 96 -0.51 -38.84 -8.98
C ASP A 96 -0.20 -38.77 -7.48
N TRP A 97 -0.55 -37.64 -6.86
CA TRP A 97 -0.44 -37.41 -5.42
C TRP A 97 -1.73 -36.83 -4.85
N VAL A 98 -2.11 -37.29 -3.67
CA VAL A 98 -3.22 -36.79 -2.87
C VAL A 98 -2.70 -36.18 -1.58
N ILE A 99 -3.15 -34.98 -1.28
CA ILE A 99 -2.89 -34.30 0.00
C ILE A 99 -4.18 -34.32 0.85
N PRO A 100 -4.30 -35.22 1.84
CA PRO A 100 -5.34 -35.14 2.85
C PRO A 100 -5.02 -34.04 3.87
N SER A 101 -5.70 -32.90 3.74
CA SER A 101 -5.49 -31.70 4.56
C SER A 101 -6.64 -31.49 5.53
N ASP A 102 -6.34 -30.86 6.67
CA ASP A 102 -7.33 -30.14 7.47
C ASP A 102 -7.45 -28.68 6.96
N ALA A 103 -8.50 -27.95 7.36
CA ALA A 103 -8.78 -26.58 6.90
C ALA A 103 -7.78 -25.54 7.43
N ASP A 104 -7.13 -25.86 8.55
CA ASP A 104 -6.14 -25.05 9.25
C ASP A 104 -4.69 -25.38 8.84
N GLU A 105 -4.50 -26.17 7.78
CA GLU A 105 -3.19 -26.66 7.33
C GLU A 105 -2.80 -26.09 5.97
N PHE A 106 -1.66 -25.39 5.93
CA PHE A 106 -1.09 -24.75 4.74
C PHE A 106 0.19 -25.47 4.30
N TRP A 107 0.05 -26.30 3.28
CA TRP A 107 1.15 -27.09 2.71
C TRP A 107 2.04 -26.18 1.89
N THR A 108 3.29 -26.05 2.31
CA THR A 108 4.25 -25.07 1.80
C THR A 108 5.46 -25.79 1.21
N PRO A 109 5.70 -25.68 -0.10
CA PRO A 109 6.87 -26.28 -0.72
C PRO A 109 8.16 -25.52 -0.32
N PRO A 110 9.34 -26.13 -0.52
CA PRO A 110 10.62 -25.43 -0.39
C PRO A 110 10.70 -24.18 -1.27
N ALA A 111 11.53 -23.20 -0.87
CA ALA A 111 11.71 -21.98 -1.66
C ALA A 111 12.19 -22.30 -3.08
N GLY A 112 11.55 -21.69 -4.08
CA GLY A 112 11.88 -21.89 -5.49
C GLY A 112 11.21 -23.09 -6.18
N THR A 113 10.27 -23.77 -5.51
CA THR A 113 9.45 -24.85 -6.13
C THR A 113 7.97 -24.76 -5.75
N ASP A 114 7.12 -25.56 -6.41
CA ASP A 114 5.69 -25.75 -6.13
C ASP A 114 5.43 -27.15 -5.51
N LEU A 115 4.20 -27.43 -5.06
CA LEU A 115 3.87 -28.75 -4.47
C LEU A 115 4.09 -29.90 -5.47
N PRO A 116 3.68 -29.80 -6.76
CA PRO A 116 4.03 -30.79 -7.76
C PRO A 116 5.54 -31.03 -7.88
N GLY A 117 6.36 -29.97 -7.94
CA GLY A 117 7.80 -30.06 -8.05
C GLY A 117 8.45 -30.69 -6.82
N ALA A 118 7.95 -30.38 -5.62
CA ALA A 118 8.43 -30.99 -4.37
C ALA A 118 8.10 -32.48 -4.27
N LEU A 119 7.00 -32.94 -4.88
CA LEU A 119 6.57 -34.33 -4.88
C LEU A 119 7.07 -35.14 -6.09
N ALA A 120 7.55 -34.47 -7.15
CA ALA A 120 8.10 -35.10 -8.35
C ALA A 120 9.44 -35.81 -8.11
N GLY A 121 10.17 -35.45 -7.05
CA GLY A 121 11.51 -35.96 -6.76
C GLY A 121 11.58 -37.38 -6.22
N TRP A 122 10.44 -38.04 -5.99
CA TRP A 122 10.38 -39.36 -5.37
C TRP A 122 10.11 -40.49 -6.37
N ASP A 123 10.86 -41.58 -6.22
CA ASP A 123 10.71 -42.81 -7.00
C ASP A 123 9.26 -43.36 -6.96
N ASP A 124 8.87 -44.11 -7.99
CA ASP A 124 7.52 -44.68 -8.11
C ASP A 124 7.17 -45.71 -7.03
N ASP A 125 8.16 -46.23 -6.32
CA ASP A 125 7.97 -47.14 -5.19
C ASP A 125 7.73 -46.42 -3.85
N VAL A 126 7.81 -45.08 -3.81
CA VAL A 126 7.46 -44.26 -2.65
C VAL A 126 5.97 -43.95 -2.64
N ASP A 127 5.24 -44.52 -1.69
CA ASP A 127 3.79 -44.32 -1.58
C ASP A 127 3.39 -43.16 -0.66
N MET A 128 4.27 -42.79 0.27
CA MET A 128 3.95 -41.83 1.34
C MET A 128 5.14 -40.90 1.63
N VAL A 129 4.89 -39.59 1.62
CA VAL A 129 5.86 -38.56 2.01
C VAL A 129 5.37 -37.92 3.31
N ARG A 130 6.18 -37.99 4.38
CA ARG A 130 5.90 -37.34 5.66
C ARG A 130 6.38 -35.90 5.61
N CYS A 131 5.47 -34.99 5.93
CA CYS A 131 5.66 -33.55 5.85
C CYS A 131 5.63 -32.97 7.27
N PRO A 132 6.72 -32.34 7.75
CA PRO A 132 6.78 -31.80 9.10
C PRO A 132 5.73 -30.71 9.30
N ARG A 133 4.98 -30.82 10.40
CA ARG A 133 3.98 -29.82 10.80
C ARG A 133 4.57 -28.83 11.78
N ARG A 134 4.31 -27.53 11.57
CA ARG A 134 4.75 -26.42 12.42
C ARG A 134 3.52 -25.66 12.91
N ASN A 135 3.26 -25.72 14.21
CA ASN A 135 2.20 -24.95 14.83
C ASN A 135 2.59 -23.48 14.83
N LEU A 136 1.69 -22.65 14.31
CA LEU A 136 1.74 -21.21 14.49
C LEU A 136 0.93 -20.83 15.72
N LEU A 137 1.41 -19.85 16.45
CA LEU A 137 0.83 -19.39 17.70
C LEU A 137 0.95 -17.88 17.84
N ALA A 138 0.16 -17.35 18.75
CA ALA A 138 0.18 -15.96 19.21
C ALA A 138 0.08 -15.95 20.73
N SER A 139 0.16 -14.77 21.34
CA SER A 139 -0.43 -14.62 22.67
C SER A 139 -1.95 -14.69 22.55
N TRP A 140 -2.64 -15.11 23.59
CA TRP A 140 -4.10 -15.12 23.61
C TRP A 140 -4.74 -13.72 23.46
N GLU A 141 -4.01 -12.64 23.75
CA GLU A 141 -4.45 -11.25 23.65
C GLU A 141 -4.32 -10.77 22.21
N ASP A 142 -3.19 -11.09 21.55
CA ASP A 142 -3.00 -10.83 20.13
C ASP A 142 -4.04 -11.58 19.30
N LEU A 143 -4.39 -12.81 19.69
CA LEU A 143 -5.43 -13.61 19.05
C LEU A 143 -6.84 -12.98 19.19
N ALA A 144 -7.06 -12.15 20.22
CA ALA A 144 -8.31 -11.42 20.42
C ALA A 144 -8.31 -10.06 19.70
N ALA A 145 -7.13 -9.44 19.54
CA ALA A 145 -6.98 -8.08 19.05
C ALA A 145 -6.70 -7.98 17.54
N LEU A 146 -6.10 -8.99 16.93
CA LEU A 146 -5.60 -8.96 15.56
C LEU A 146 -6.35 -9.96 14.67
N ASP A 147 -6.29 -9.76 13.35
CA ASP A 147 -6.73 -10.78 12.41
C ASP A 147 -5.77 -11.99 12.45
N TRP A 148 -6.28 -13.20 12.19
CA TRP A 148 -5.54 -14.43 12.43
C TRP A 148 -4.19 -14.53 11.70
N PRO A 149 -4.00 -14.03 10.45
CA PRO A 149 -2.70 -14.07 9.79
C PRO A 149 -1.69 -13.14 10.46
N GLU A 150 -2.17 -12.03 11.03
CA GLU A 150 -1.33 -11.04 11.72
C GLU A 150 -0.97 -11.50 13.14
N ALA A 151 -1.88 -12.22 13.80
CA ALA A 151 -1.65 -12.79 15.13
C ALA A 151 -0.67 -13.96 15.10
N LEU A 152 -0.87 -14.94 14.22
CA LEU A 152 -0.18 -16.24 14.23
C LEU A 152 1.20 -16.20 13.57
N ILE A 153 2.10 -15.38 14.11
CA ILE A 153 3.45 -15.13 13.55
C ILE A 153 4.58 -15.77 14.35
N TRP A 154 4.27 -16.60 15.36
CA TRP A 154 5.27 -17.27 16.18
C TRP A 154 5.21 -18.78 16.04
N ARG A 155 6.34 -19.45 16.24
CA ARG A 155 6.40 -20.91 16.41
C ARG A 155 7.50 -21.30 17.38
N ALA A 156 7.41 -22.51 17.94
CA ALA A 156 8.51 -23.10 18.68
C ALA A 156 9.76 -23.28 17.79
N ALA A 157 10.92 -22.89 18.34
CA ALA A 157 12.23 -23.07 17.70
C ALA A 157 12.59 -24.56 17.62
N ASP A 158 12.49 -25.26 18.75
CA ASP A 158 12.67 -26.69 18.90
C ASP A 158 11.44 -27.31 19.59
N PRO A 159 10.45 -27.78 18.81
CA PRO A 159 9.21 -28.29 19.38
C PRO A 159 9.44 -29.65 20.05
N GLY A 160 9.33 -29.68 21.38
CA GLY A 160 9.48 -30.90 22.18
C GLY A 160 8.38 -31.93 21.91
N ARG A 161 8.59 -33.18 22.32
CA ARG A 161 7.60 -34.25 22.17
C ARG A 161 6.51 -34.12 23.24
N LEU A 162 5.25 -34.02 22.83
CA LEU A 162 4.11 -34.10 23.75
C LEU A 162 4.06 -35.49 24.40
N PRO A 163 4.06 -35.61 25.74
CA PRO A 163 3.91 -36.91 26.40
C PRO A 163 2.44 -37.33 26.35
N PRO A 164 2.07 -38.38 25.60
CA PRO A 164 0.66 -38.74 25.37
C PRO A 164 -0.08 -39.10 26.66
N GLU A 165 0.61 -39.65 27.66
CA GLU A 165 0.06 -39.93 28.98
C GLU A 165 -0.47 -38.68 29.71
N ARG A 166 0.07 -37.48 29.40
CA ARG A 166 -0.38 -36.21 29.99
C ARG A 166 -1.71 -35.72 29.43
N LEU A 167 -2.16 -36.27 28.30
CA LEU A 167 -3.49 -35.98 27.77
C LEU A 167 -4.57 -36.82 28.45
N ASP A 168 -4.19 -37.91 29.13
CA ASP A 168 -5.10 -38.87 29.76
C ASP A 168 -5.45 -38.51 31.22
N ASP A 169 -4.68 -37.63 31.89
CA ASP A 169 -4.93 -37.15 33.26
C ASP A 169 -5.00 -35.62 33.34
N ASP A 170 -5.70 -35.01 34.30
CA ASP A 170 -5.99 -33.56 34.32
C ASP A 170 -4.83 -32.65 34.79
N THR A 171 -3.61 -33.17 34.88
CA THR A 171 -2.41 -32.38 35.27
C THR A 171 -2.09 -31.36 34.18
N PRO A 172 -1.87 -30.06 34.50
CA PRO A 172 -1.48 -29.06 33.52
C PRO A 172 -0.20 -29.43 32.75
N LEU A 173 -0.14 -29.07 31.47
CA LEU A 173 1.07 -29.18 30.67
C LEU A 173 2.15 -28.22 31.19
N ALA A 174 3.42 -28.59 31.03
CA ALA A 174 4.55 -27.78 31.49
C ALA A 174 4.74 -26.53 30.63
N ASP A 175 4.45 -26.64 29.34
CA ASP A 175 4.47 -25.56 28.35
C ASP A 175 3.12 -25.51 27.61
N PRO A 176 2.78 -24.37 26.98
CA PRO A 176 1.59 -24.26 26.14
C PRO A 176 1.55 -25.37 25.08
N PHE A 177 0.37 -25.92 24.81
CA PHE A 177 0.18 -27.07 23.93
C PHE A 177 0.81 -26.87 22.54
N LEU A 178 0.73 -25.65 21.99
CA LEU A 178 1.29 -25.34 20.67
C LEU A 178 2.83 -25.30 20.62
N TYR A 179 3.51 -25.34 21.77
CA TYR A 179 4.97 -25.46 21.81
C TYR A 179 5.44 -26.88 21.47
N TYR A 180 4.58 -27.88 21.68
CA TYR A 180 4.91 -29.26 21.40
C TYR A 180 4.78 -29.60 19.91
N GLY A 181 5.67 -30.46 19.44
CA GLY A 181 5.63 -31.02 18.11
C GLY A 181 4.48 -32.00 17.96
N LEU A 182 3.58 -31.72 17.02
CA LEU A 182 2.52 -32.64 16.66
C LEU A 182 2.97 -33.59 15.53
N PRO A 183 2.32 -34.75 15.37
CA PRO A 183 2.70 -35.71 14.33
C PRO A 183 2.69 -35.07 12.92
N PRO A 184 3.61 -35.47 12.02
CA PRO A 184 3.67 -34.97 10.66
C PRO A 184 2.40 -35.36 9.88
N LYS A 185 2.12 -34.63 8.80
CA LYS A 185 1.07 -35.01 7.84
C LYS A 185 1.68 -35.76 6.66
N VAL A 186 0.85 -36.42 5.86
CA VAL A 186 1.33 -37.27 4.77
C VAL A 186 0.73 -36.90 3.43
N ALA A 187 1.57 -36.77 2.40
CA ALA A 187 1.16 -36.78 1.00
C ALA A 187 1.24 -38.23 0.48
N LEU A 188 0.24 -38.65 -0.30
CA LEU A 188 0.02 -40.07 -0.60
C LEU A 188 -0.11 -40.32 -2.10
N ARG A 189 0.54 -41.35 -2.63
CA ARG A 189 0.20 -41.88 -3.96
C ARG A 189 -1.06 -42.73 -3.86
N PRO A 190 -2.14 -42.42 -4.60
CA PRO A 190 -3.42 -43.10 -4.39
C PRO A 190 -3.53 -44.46 -5.09
N GLY A 191 -2.54 -44.85 -5.92
CA GLY A 191 -2.58 -46.08 -6.71
C GLY A 191 -2.73 -47.36 -5.89
N ARG A 192 -1.97 -47.49 -4.78
CA ARG A 192 -2.01 -48.65 -3.86
C ARG A 192 -2.70 -48.34 -2.52
N LEU A 193 -3.22 -47.13 -2.36
CA LEU A 193 -3.82 -46.64 -1.12
C LEU A 193 -5.12 -47.41 -0.82
N ARG A 194 -5.21 -47.99 0.39
CA ARG A 194 -6.42 -48.63 0.89
C ARG A 194 -7.20 -47.73 1.83
N GLN A 195 -6.51 -47.12 2.80
CA GLN A 195 -7.14 -46.33 3.83
C GLN A 195 -6.19 -45.24 4.33
N ILE A 196 -6.73 -44.05 4.58
CA ILE A 196 -6.06 -42.96 5.28
C ILE A 196 -6.47 -43.04 6.76
N ALA A 197 -5.49 -43.03 7.67
CA ALA A 197 -5.78 -43.04 9.10
C ALA A 197 -6.34 -41.67 9.55
N ARG A 198 -7.12 -41.65 10.64
CA ARG A 198 -7.67 -40.41 11.20
C ARG A 198 -6.57 -39.41 11.53
N GLY A 199 -6.81 -38.13 11.23
CA GLY A 199 -5.83 -37.07 11.35
C GLY A 199 -4.76 -37.08 10.25
N ALA A 200 -4.84 -37.97 9.27
CA ALA A 200 -3.94 -37.99 8.10
C ALA A 200 -2.45 -38.00 8.45
N HIS A 201 -2.08 -38.76 9.48
CA HIS A 201 -0.67 -38.93 9.91
C HIS A 201 -0.01 -40.19 9.32
N GLN A 202 -0.84 -41.15 8.86
CA GLN A 202 -0.42 -42.43 8.30
C GLN A 202 -1.49 -42.93 7.31
N ALA A 203 -1.11 -43.91 6.49
CA ALA A 203 -2.01 -44.58 5.56
C ALA A 203 -1.65 -46.07 5.42
N GLU A 204 -2.65 -46.87 5.05
CA GLU A 204 -2.52 -48.30 4.76
C GLU A 204 -2.54 -48.54 3.25
N PHE A 205 -1.67 -49.44 2.79
CA PHE A 205 -1.50 -49.79 1.39
C PHE A 205 -1.69 -51.29 1.17
N SER A 206 -2.01 -51.69 -0.06
CA SER A 206 -2.28 -53.09 -0.39
C SER A 206 -1.10 -54.04 -0.21
N GLU A 207 0.14 -53.55 -0.30
CA GLU A 207 1.38 -54.35 -0.28
C GLU A 207 2.49 -53.74 0.58
N GLY A 208 2.16 -53.17 1.75
CA GLY A 208 3.16 -52.55 2.66
C GLY A 208 3.81 -51.31 2.04
N GLY A 209 3.24 -50.13 2.29
CA GLY A 209 3.68 -48.90 1.63
C GLY A 209 5.05 -48.40 2.12
N ARG A 210 5.87 -47.90 1.19
CA ARG A 210 7.15 -47.25 1.51
C ARG A 210 6.91 -45.78 1.85
N ALA A 211 7.47 -45.35 2.97
CA ALA A 211 7.33 -43.98 3.47
C ALA A 211 8.69 -43.30 3.63
N VAL A 212 8.78 -42.05 3.17
CA VAL A 212 9.98 -41.19 3.28
C VAL A 212 9.61 -39.89 3.97
N ASP A 213 10.61 -39.16 4.47
CA ASP A 213 10.41 -37.82 5.00
C ASP A 213 10.74 -36.80 3.89
N GLY A 214 9.89 -35.79 3.72
CA GLY A 214 10.04 -34.79 2.67
C GLY A 214 10.12 -33.36 3.19
N ASP A 215 10.50 -32.45 2.28
CA ASP A 215 10.82 -31.06 2.62
C ASP A 215 9.62 -30.10 2.56
N VAL A 216 8.43 -30.61 2.21
CA VAL A 216 7.17 -29.84 2.27
C VAL A 216 6.81 -29.63 3.73
N THR A 217 6.71 -28.37 4.14
CA THR A 217 6.34 -27.99 5.51
C THR A 217 4.85 -27.68 5.58
N VAL A 218 4.16 -28.16 6.61
CA VAL A 218 2.76 -27.81 6.87
C VAL A 218 2.72 -26.75 7.97
N PHE A 219 2.39 -25.51 7.62
CA PHE A 219 2.07 -24.50 8.62
C PHE A 219 0.65 -24.73 9.11
N HIS A 220 0.49 -24.81 10.42
CA HIS A 220 -0.75 -25.19 11.07
C HIS A 220 -1.25 -24.01 11.91
N ALA A 221 -2.46 -23.53 11.58
CA ALA A 221 -3.12 -22.38 12.20
C ALA A 221 -4.41 -22.80 12.97
N PRO A 222 -4.27 -23.65 14.01
CA PRO A 222 -5.40 -24.39 14.58
C PRO A 222 -6.38 -23.56 15.41
N PHE A 223 -5.99 -22.38 15.87
CA PHE A 223 -6.80 -21.54 16.74
C PHE A 223 -6.64 -20.10 16.29
N ARG A 224 -7.74 -19.49 15.81
CA ARG A 224 -7.71 -18.18 15.16
C ARG A 224 -8.48 -17.14 15.95
N ARG A 225 -9.43 -17.56 16.78
CA ARG A 225 -10.14 -16.73 17.76
C ARG A 225 -10.48 -17.51 19.04
N ALA A 226 -10.62 -16.79 20.16
CA ALA A 226 -10.91 -17.41 21.46
C ALA A 226 -12.29 -18.11 21.52
N ASP A 227 -13.32 -17.53 20.90
CA ASP A 227 -14.66 -18.11 20.82
C ASP A 227 -14.72 -19.34 19.89
N GLU A 228 -13.94 -19.33 18.82
CA GLU A 228 -13.76 -20.45 17.90
C GLU A 228 -13.09 -21.65 18.59
N VAL A 229 -12.09 -21.44 19.47
CA VAL A 229 -11.49 -22.52 20.30
C VAL A 229 -12.56 -23.25 21.10
N ALA A 230 -13.48 -22.49 21.70
CA ALA A 230 -14.56 -23.06 22.50
C ALA A 230 -15.60 -23.81 21.64
N ALA A 231 -15.97 -23.23 20.50
CA ALA A 231 -16.92 -23.83 19.57
C ALA A 231 -16.38 -25.13 18.95
N SER A 232 -15.15 -25.11 18.42
CA SER A 232 -14.49 -26.26 17.81
C SER A 232 -14.25 -27.37 18.82
N THR A 233 -13.83 -27.05 20.05
CA THR A 233 -13.60 -28.04 21.11
C THR A 233 -14.86 -28.81 21.45
N ARG A 234 -15.97 -28.12 21.70
CA ARG A 234 -17.27 -28.78 21.98
C ARG A 234 -17.73 -29.62 20.79
N ARG A 235 -17.63 -29.07 19.58
CA ARG A 235 -18.06 -29.73 18.33
C ARG A 235 -17.30 -31.03 18.10
N ILE A 236 -15.97 -31.00 18.20
CA ILE A 236 -15.10 -32.16 17.96
C ILE A 236 -15.28 -33.19 19.08
N ALA A 237 -15.34 -32.76 20.35
CA ALA A 237 -15.59 -33.68 21.47
C ALA A 237 -16.92 -34.44 21.29
N ALA A 238 -18.00 -33.71 20.97
CA ALA A 238 -19.31 -34.31 20.74
C ALA A 238 -19.35 -35.25 19.52
N ALA A 239 -18.72 -34.88 18.40
CA ALA A 239 -18.65 -35.73 17.21
C ALA A 239 -17.89 -37.04 17.47
N VAL A 240 -16.83 -36.97 18.27
CA VAL A 240 -16.00 -38.10 18.67
C VAL A 240 -16.71 -39.00 19.69
N GLU A 241 -17.61 -38.47 20.52
CA GLU A 241 -18.48 -39.26 21.40
C GLU A 241 -19.61 -39.98 20.65
N ARG A 242 -20.14 -39.37 19.59
CA ARG A 242 -21.18 -39.96 18.74
C ARG A 242 -20.67 -41.08 17.83
N ASP A 243 -19.37 -41.11 17.55
CA ASP A 243 -18.77 -42.13 16.68
C ASP A 243 -18.48 -43.43 17.45
N PRO A 244 -19.22 -44.53 17.19
CA PRO A 244 -19.01 -45.81 17.87
C PRO A 244 -17.68 -46.49 17.50
N THR A 245 -17.00 -46.02 16.45
CA THR A 245 -15.69 -46.53 16.02
C THR A 245 -14.52 -45.73 16.59
N ALA A 246 -14.78 -44.61 17.27
CA ALA A 246 -13.75 -43.78 17.90
C ALA A 246 -13.25 -44.42 19.21
N GLY A 247 -12.02 -44.94 19.19
CA GLY A 247 -11.37 -45.45 20.39
C GLY A 247 -11.17 -44.39 21.50
N PRO A 248 -10.83 -44.79 22.73
CA PRO A 248 -10.66 -43.89 23.87
C PRO A 248 -9.54 -42.84 23.67
N LYS A 249 -8.55 -43.14 22.80
CA LYS A 249 -7.41 -42.26 22.50
C LYS A 249 -7.59 -41.36 21.28
N VAL A 250 -8.74 -41.42 20.61
CA VAL A 250 -9.02 -40.53 19.46
C VAL A 250 -9.35 -39.14 19.99
N SER A 251 -8.65 -38.13 19.48
CA SER A 251 -8.87 -36.71 19.80
C SER A 251 -8.89 -36.40 21.31
N THR A 252 -8.06 -37.09 22.11
CA THR A 252 -8.05 -36.98 23.59
C THR A 252 -7.92 -35.54 24.09
N LYS A 253 -7.15 -34.69 23.39
CA LYS A 253 -7.00 -33.26 23.74
C LYS A 253 -8.34 -32.51 23.78
N TYR A 254 -9.24 -32.76 22.81
CA TYR A 254 -10.54 -32.08 22.76
C TYR A 254 -11.50 -32.63 23.82
N ARG A 255 -11.43 -33.94 24.12
CA ARG A 255 -12.17 -34.54 25.25
C ARG A 255 -11.70 -33.95 26.59
N ARG A 256 -10.40 -33.72 26.76
CA ARG A 256 -9.81 -33.07 27.94
C ARG A 256 -10.27 -31.62 28.07
N TRP A 257 -10.13 -30.81 27.02
CA TRP A 257 -10.53 -29.40 27.06
C TRP A 257 -12.03 -29.22 27.28
N ALA A 258 -12.87 -30.10 26.75
CA ALA A 258 -14.29 -30.13 27.06
C ALA A 258 -14.55 -30.38 28.55
N ARG A 259 -13.84 -31.33 29.19
CA ARG A 259 -13.94 -31.54 30.65
C ARG A 259 -13.49 -30.31 31.45
N PHE A 260 -12.37 -29.68 31.07
CA PHE A 260 -11.90 -28.46 31.74
C PHE A 260 -12.94 -27.33 31.66
N ALA A 261 -13.59 -27.19 30.51
CA ALA A 261 -14.66 -26.22 30.33
C ALA A 261 -15.92 -26.56 31.17
N ASP A 262 -16.22 -27.84 31.38
CA ASP A 262 -17.41 -28.31 32.11
C ASP A 262 -17.22 -28.32 33.65
N GLU A 263 -16.00 -28.53 34.16
CA GLU A 263 -15.68 -28.62 35.60
C GLU A 263 -15.79 -27.26 36.34
N ASP A 264 -15.42 -26.17 35.68
CA ASP A 264 -15.46 -24.80 36.26
C ASP A 264 -16.86 -24.13 36.18
N ALA A 265 -17.84 -24.77 35.54
CA ALA A 265 -19.23 -24.30 35.49
C ALA A 265 -19.96 -24.38 36.86
N SER A 266 -19.30 -24.91 37.90
CA SER A 266 -19.84 -25.06 39.25
C SER A 266 -19.67 -23.82 40.17
N GLY A 267 -19.13 -22.69 39.69
CA GLY A 267 -19.03 -21.48 40.53
C GLY A 267 -18.63 -20.13 39.92
N ASP A 268 -18.07 -20.03 38.71
CA ASP A 268 -17.70 -18.73 38.10
C ASP A 268 -17.89 -18.74 36.55
N PRO A 269 -18.67 -17.83 35.92
CA PRO A 269 -19.05 -17.93 34.51
C PRO A 269 -17.93 -17.73 33.46
N GLY A 270 -16.65 -17.63 33.85
CA GLY A 270 -15.51 -17.42 32.93
C GLY A 270 -14.33 -18.39 33.08
N GLY A 271 -14.18 -19.09 34.21
CA GLY A 271 -12.91 -19.72 34.58
C GLY A 271 -12.44 -20.90 33.72
N GLY A 272 -13.36 -21.75 33.24
CA GLY A 272 -13.00 -23.00 32.56
C GLY A 272 -12.38 -22.83 31.18
N TRP A 273 -12.84 -21.84 30.42
CA TRP A 273 -12.27 -21.55 29.10
C TRP A 273 -10.95 -20.78 29.20
N ASP A 274 -10.76 -19.97 30.23
CA ASP A 274 -9.47 -19.34 30.50
C ASP A 274 -8.40 -20.39 30.78
N ARG A 275 -8.74 -21.46 31.52
CA ARG A 275 -7.83 -22.60 31.74
C ARG A 275 -7.48 -23.32 30.43
N VAL A 276 -8.44 -23.50 29.54
CA VAL A 276 -8.20 -24.10 28.22
C VAL A 276 -7.28 -23.21 27.37
N LEU A 277 -7.54 -21.89 27.34
CA LEU A 277 -6.69 -20.96 26.58
C LEU A 277 -5.27 -20.88 27.16
N GLN A 278 -5.09 -20.89 28.49
CA GLN A 278 -3.77 -20.97 29.15
C GLN A 278 -3.03 -22.27 28.83
N GLU A 279 -3.74 -23.38 28.67
CA GLU A 279 -3.13 -24.64 28.28
C GLU A 279 -2.69 -24.62 26.81
N ILE A 280 -3.34 -23.85 25.94
CA ILE A 280 -3.07 -23.82 24.50
C ILE A 280 -2.00 -22.78 24.13
N LEU A 281 -2.10 -21.56 24.67
CA LEU A 281 -1.34 -20.38 24.25
C LEU A 281 -0.58 -19.73 25.42
N PRO A 282 0.57 -19.08 25.16
CA PRO A 282 1.25 -18.28 26.17
C PRO A 282 0.52 -16.95 26.44
N THR A 283 0.75 -16.38 27.63
CA THR A 283 0.47 -14.96 27.88
C THR A 283 1.48 -14.07 27.11
N PRO A 284 1.20 -12.77 26.89
CA PRO A 284 2.15 -11.86 26.26
C PRO A 284 3.52 -11.82 26.96
N GLU A 285 3.54 -11.84 28.29
CA GLU A 285 4.77 -11.83 29.08
C GLU A 285 5.57 -13.12 28.88
N ARG A 286 4.90 -14.27 28.86
CA ARG A 286 5.54 -15.56 28.65
C ARG A 286 6.08 -15.68 27.23
N LEU A 287 5.30 -15.24 26.23
CA LEU A 287 5.71 -15.21 24.83
C LEU A 287 6.98 -14.37 24.65
N LEU A 288 7.01 -13.16 25.23
CA LEU A 288 8.17 -12.26 25.15
C LEU A 288 9.40 -12.85 25.85
N ALA A 289 9.21 -13.51 27.00
CA ALA A 289 10.29 -14.18 27.72
C ALA A 289 10.86 -15.36 26.93
N ASP A 290 10.00 -16.20 26.35
CA ASP A 290 10.39 -17.38 25.59
C ASP A 290 11.06 -17.02 24.27
N TRP A 291 10.62 -15.94 23.61
CA TRP A 291 11.33 -15.39 22.45
C TRP A 291 12.74 -14.90 22.82
N ARG A 292 12.90 -14.16 23.91
CA ARG A 292 14.22 -13.73 24.41
C ARG A 292 15.11 -14.90 24.79
N ALA A 293 14.52 -16.01 25.24
CA ALA A 293 15.21 -17.26 25.53
C ALA A 293 15.47 -18.13 24.30
N SER A 294 15.12 -17.66 23.09
CA SER A 294 15.23 -18.41 21.82
C SER A 294 14.43 -19.70 21.77
N LEU A 295 13.37 -19.82 22.60
CA LEU A 295 12.42 -20.94 22.56
C LEU A 295 11.36 -20.74 21.47
N LEU A 296 11.08 -19.49 21.11
CA LEU A 296 10.20 -19.10 20.01
C LEU A 296 11.00 -18.38 18.91
N VAL A 297 10.57 -18.58 17.67
CA VAL A 297 11.07 -17.83 16.51
C VAL A 297 9.92 -17.23 15.71
N PRO A 298 10.12 -16.05 15.12
CA PRO A 298 9.13 -15.48 14.20
C PRO A 298 9.03 -16.34 12.94
N GLU A 299 7.81 -16.49 12.43
CA GLU A 299 7.47 -17.23 11.23
C GLU A 299 6.36 -16.49 10.48
N THR A 300 6.75 -15.66 9.51
CA THR A 300 5.81 -14.77 8.80
C THR A 300 5.41 -15.28 7.43
N ARG A 301 6.01 -16.38 6.94
CA ARG A 301 5.80 -16.84 5.56
C ARG A 301 4.34 -17.11 5.21
N LEU A 302 3.56 -17.65 6.16
CA LEU A 302 2.13 -17.85 5.97
C LEU A 302 1.39 -16.51 5.89
N ARG A 303 1.60 -15.62 6.87
CA ARG A 303 1.04 -14.26 6.90
C ARG A 303 1.31 -13.54 5.57
N ASP A 304 2.57 -13.45 5.17
CA ASP A 304 3.00 -12.67 4.01
C ASP A 304 2.36 -13.20 2.72
N GLY A 305 2.23 -14.52 2.58
CA GLY A 305 1.57 -15.11 1.42
C GLY A 305 0.04 -14.94 1.42
N VAL A 306 -0.61 -15.00 2.58
CA VAL A 306 -2.06 -14.77 2.73
C VAL A 306 -2.39 -13.29 2.50
N VAL A 307 -1.66 -12.37 3.13
CA VAL A 307 -1.82 -10.92 2.98
C VAL A 307 -1.61 -10.51 1.52
N ALA A 308 -0.52 -10.95 0.88
CA ALA A 308 -0.27 -10.65 -0.54
C ALA A 308 -1.37 -11.21 -1.47
N ALA A 309 -1.99 -12.34 -1.12
CA ALA A 309 -3.11 -12.88 -1.89
C ALA A 309 -4.38 -12.02 -1.73
N ARG A 310 -4.69 -11.58 -0.51
CA ARG A 310 -5.82 -10.68 -0.20
C ARG A 310 -5.63 -9.30 -0.84
N GLU A 311 -4.45 -8.70 -0.74
CA GLU A 311 -4.11 -7.43 -1.38
C GLU A 311 -4.13 -7.52 -2.90
N GLY A 312 -3.60 -8.61 -3.50
CA GLY A 312 -3.70 -8.84 -4.93
C GLY A 312 -5.14 -9.01 -5.42
N ALA A 313 -6.05 -9.48 -4.58
CA ALA A 313 -7.50 -9.50 -4.87
C ALA A 313 -8.12 -8.10 -4.74
N ALA A 314 -7.73 -7.33 -3.72
CA ALA A 314 -8.17 -5.94 -3.51
C ALA A 314 -7.67 -4.99 -4.61
N ALA A 315 -6.41 -5.12 -5.05
CA ALA A 315 -5.83 -4.35 -6.16
C ALA A 315 -6.50 -4.70 -7.50
N ARG A 316 -6.88 -5.98 -7.72
CA ARG A 316 -7.68 -6.39 -8.89
C ARG A 316 -9.10 -5.81 -8.85
N ARG A 317 -9.68 -5.59 -7.67
CA ARG A 317 -10.95 -4.85 -7.48
C ARG A 317 -10.77 -3.34 -7.69
N ALA A 318 -9.66 -2.75 -7.28
CA ALA A 318 -9.35 -1.33 -7.49
C ALA A 318 -9.06 -1.00 -8.97
N LEU A 319 -8.33 -1.87 -9.67
CA LEU A 319 -8.12 -1.79 -11.13
C LEU A 319 -9.43 -1.95 -11.92
N ALA A 320 -10.44 -2.61 -11.36
CA ALA A 320 -11.78 -2.66 -11.95
C ALA A 320 -12.58 -1.35 -11.74
N GLY A 321 -12.21 -0.52 -10.77
CA GLY A 321 -12.82 0.79 -10.51
C GLY A 321 -12.20 1.94 -11.31
N ALA A 322 -10.94 1.82 -11.73
CA ALA A 322 -10.21 2.88 -12.43
C ALA A 322 -10.12 2.62 -13.95
N GLY A 323 -11.22 2.88 -14.65
CA GLY A 323 -11.21 3.11 -16.11
C GLY A 323 -11.58 1.92 -17.00
N GLY A 324 -12.74 2.05 -17.65
CA GLY A 324 -12.99 1.54 -19.00
C GLY A 324 -12.99 0.03 -19.22
N ARG A 325 -14.21 -0.55 -19.27
CA ARG A 325 -14.57 -1.94 -19.63
C ARG A 325 -14.06 -3.01 -18.67
N VAL A 326 -14.91 -3.36 -17.72
CA VAL A 326 -14.72 -4.56 -16.89
C VAL A 326 -15.77 -5.60 -17.24
N THR A 327 -15.36 -6.59 -18.01
CA THR A 327 -15.84 -7.98 -17.92
C THR A 327 -14.95 -8.74 -16.93
N ALA A 328 -14.96 -8.37 -15.65
CA ALA A 328 -14.37 -9.18 -14.58
C ALA A 328 -15.46 -9.38 -13.52
N ALA A 329 -15.84 -10.64 -13.32
CA ALA A 329 -16.81 -11.04 -12.32
C ALA A 329 -16.35 -10.62 -10.92
N ALA A 330 -17.28 -10.08 -10.11
CA ALA A 330 -17.06 -9.79 -8.71
C ALA A 330 -16.54 -11.04 -7.96
N THR A 331 -15.57 -10.84 -7.05
CA THR A 331 -14.93 -11.93 -6.28
C THR A 331 -15.74 -12.23 -5.02
N PRO A 332 -16.03 -13.49 -4.68
CA PRO A 332 -16.70 -13.88 -3.43
C PRO A 332 -16.02 -13.34 -2.16
N GLY A 333 -16.79 -13.15 -1.08
CA GLY A 333 -16.27 -12.80 0.25
C GLY A 333 -16.03 -11.31 0.58
N GLY A 334 -16.61 -10.36 -0.18
CA GLY A 334 -16.64 -8.93 0.19
C GLY A 334 -17.82 -8.56 1.11
N PRO A 335 -17.90 -7.33 1.66
CA PRO A 335 -19.10 -6.85 2.36
C PRO A 335 -20.32 -6.82 1.41
N PRO A 336 -21.56 -6.93 1.94
CA PRO A 336 -22.76 -7.07 1.12
C PRO A 336 -23.09 -5.72 0.50
N THR A 337 -23.23 -5.68 -0.82
CA THR A 337 -23.65 -4.46 -1.54
C THR A 337 -25.16 -4.25 -1.30
N PRO A 338 -25.60 -3.19 -0.60
CA PRO A 338 -27.02 -2.91 -0.46
C PRO A 338 -27.63 -2.60 -1.83
N LEU A 339 -28.82 -3.16 -2.07
CA LEU A 339 -29.56 -3.06 -3.32
C LEU A 339 -30.87 -2.33 -3.05
N LEU A 340 -30.90 -1.04 -3.34
CA LEU A 340 -32.03 -0.15 -3.07
C LEU A 340 -33.03 -0.25 -4.23
N VAL A 341 -34.22 -0.76 -3.97
CA VAL A 341 -35.31 -0.81 -4.98
C VAL A 341 -36.22 0.41 -4.79
N LEU A 342 -36.11 1.37 -5.69
CA LEU A 342 -36.77 2.69 -5.63
C LEU A 342 -37.72 2.89 -6.81
N GLY A 343 -38.61 3.88 -6.70
CA GLY A 343 -39.62 4.16 -7.74
C GLY A 343 -40.73 3.11 -7.77
N GLY A 344 -41.57 3.16 -8.80
CA GLY A 344 -42.66 2.21 -9.00
C GLY A 344 -43.81 2.30 -7.98
N ARG A 345 -44.83 1.44 -8.15
CA ARG A 345 -45.84 1.18 -7.11
C ARG A 345 -45.26 0.30 -6.00
N ALA A 346 -45.83 0.38 -4.80
CA ALA A 346 -45.38 -0.42 -3.65
C ALA A 346 -45.45 -1.93 -3.92
N GLU A 347 -46.50 -2.38 -4.61
CA GLU A 347 -46.70 -3.77 -5.03
C GLU A 347 -45.60 -4.23 -5.99
N ASP A 348 -45.21 -3.38 -6.94
CA ASP A 348 -44.16 -3.67 -7.92
C ASP A 348 -42.78 -3.76 -7.25
N ARG A 349 -42.48 -2.87 -6.29
CA ARG A 349 -41.26 -2.95 -5.47
C ARG A 349 -41.19 -4.25 -4.69
N ALA A 350 -42.28 -4.65 -4.04
CA ALA A 350 -42.35 -5.89 -3.27
C ALA A 350 -42.16 -7.13 -4.18
N ALA A 351 -42.81 -7.16 -5.35
CA ALA A 351 -42.68 -8.25 -6.31
C ALA A 351 -41.24 -8.36 -6.87
N VAL A 352 -40.62 -7.23 -7.21
CA VAL A 352 -39.24 -7.15 -7.68
C VAL A 352 -38.27 -7.60 -6.60
N ALA A 353 -38.45 -7.14 -5.36
CA ALA A 353 -37.62 -7.56 -4.23
C ALA A 353 -37.70 -9.07 -3.98
N ALA A 354 -38.91 -9.64 -4.03
CA ALA A 354 -39.10 -11.09 -3.96
C ALA A 354 -38.38 -11.83 -5.10
N ARG A 355 -38.45 -11.31 -6.33
CA ARG A 355 -37.74 -11.88 -7.49
C ARG A 355 -36.21 -11.82 -7.33
N LEU A 356 -35.66 -10.70 -6.87
CA LEU A 356 -34.23 -10.52 -6.63
C LEU A 356 -33.72 -11.51 -5.56
N ARG A 357 -34.49 -11.68 -4.48
CA ARG A 357 -34.19 -12.69 -3.44
C ARG A 357 -34.23 -14.12 -3.99
N ALA A 358 -35.19 -14.42 -4.86
CA ALA A 358 -35.32 -15.72 -5.50
C ALA A 358 -34.13 -16.06 -6.43
N VAL A 359 -33.55 -15.07 -7.12
CA VAL A 359 -32.38 -15.28 -7.99
C VAL A 359 -31.03 -15.28 -7.27
N GLY A 360 -31.03 -15.04 -5.96
CA GLY A 360 -29.87 -15.19 -5.07
C GLY A 360 -29.43 -13.91 -4.34
N ALA A 361 -30.09 -12.77 -4.52
CA ALA A 361 -29.83 -11.54 -3.74
C ALA A 361 -30.39 -11.71 -2.32
N ARG A 362 -29.71 -12.50 -1.49
CA ARG A 362 -30.16 -12.86 -0.14
C ARG A 362 -29.43 -12.06 0.93
N THR A 363 -30.11 -11.79 2.04
CA THR A 363 -29.52 -11.58 3.36
C THR A 363 -28.76 -12.85 3.80
N PRO A 364 -27.63 -12.75 4.53
CA PRO A 364 -27.12 -13.90 5.29
C PRO A 364 -28.25 -14.46 6.14
N GLN A 365 -28.36 -15.80 6.27
CA GLN A 365 -29.31 -16.34 7.25
C GLN A 365 -28.90 -15.85 8.64
N PRO A 366 -29.79 -15.15 9.37
CA PRO A 366 -29.43 -14.58 10.65
C PRO A 366 -29.36 -15.66 11.73
N ARG A 367 -28.50 -15.46 12.74
CA ARG A 367 -28.77 -15.97 14.10
C ARG A 367 -30.13 -15.40 14.57
N PRO A 368 -30.86 -15.99 15.55
CA PRO A 368 -32.31 -15.79 15.75
C PRO A 368 -32.84 -14.38 16.17
N GLU A 369 -32.14 -13.29 15.87
CA GLU A 369 -32.50 -11.93 16.26
C GLU A 369 -32.73 -11.07 15.00
N THR A 370 -33.89 -10.41 14.95
CA THR A 370 -34.45 -9.47 13.95
C THR A 370 -33.67 -9.21 12.64
N PRO A 371 -34.26 -9.45 11.44
CA PRO A 371 -33.67 -9.17 10.13
C PRO A 371 -33.11 -7.75 9.92
N ALA A 372 -32.02 -7.64 9.15
CA ALA A 372 -31.37 -6.35 8.82
C ALA A 372 -32.32 -5.26 8.26
N PRO A 373 -33.28 -5.56 7.36
CA PRO A 373 -34.23 -4.55 6.88
C PRO A 373 -35.11 -3.95 7.99
N GLU A 374 -35.53 -4.78 8.95
CA GLU A 374 -36.38 -4.35 10.07
C GLU A 374 -35.60 -3.46 11.05
N LEU A 375 -34.32 -3.76 11.28
CA LEU A 375 -33.42 -2.91 12.08
C LEU A 375 -33.12 -1.58 11.40
N LEU A 376 -32.86 -1.58 10.09
CA LEU A 376 -32.64 -0.37 9.31
C LEU A 376 -33.91 0.49 9.28
N SER A 377 -35.09 -0.11 9.07
CA SER A 377 -36.36 0.61 9.16
C SER A 377 -36.60 1.22 10.54
N ALA A 378 -36.33 0.49 11.62
CA ALA A 378 -36.44 1.01 12.97
C ALA A 378 -35.48 2.19 13.21
N LEU A 379 -34.24 2.11 12.71
CA LEU A 379 -33.27 3.19 12.79
C LEU A 379 -33.70 4.44 12.02
N PHE A 380 -34.11 4.29 10.76
CA PHE A 380 -34.55 5.43 9.94
C PHE A 380 -35.84 6.05 10.49
N ALA A 381 -36.79 5.25 10.99
CA ALA A 381 -38.00 5.74 11.64
C ALA A 381 -37.69 6.50 12.94
N THR A 382 -36.71 6.03 13.73
CA THR A 382 -36.26 6.70 14.96
C THR A 382 -35.58 8.04 14.65
N HIS A 383 -34.76 8.10 13.59
CA HIS A 383 -34.12 9.32 13.15
C HIS A 383 -35.11 10.34 12.56
N ALA A 384 -36.21 9.89 11.93
CA ALA A 384 -37.22 10.76 11.31
C ALA A 384 -38.33 11.24 12.27
N ALA A 385 -38.38 10.77 13.52
CA ALA A 385 -39.47 11.08 14.45
C ALA A 385 -39.44 12.56 14.94
N PRO A 386 -40.53 13.35 14.79
CA PRO A 386 -40.55 14.74 15.21
C PRO A 386 -40.44 14.88 16.74
N GLY A 387 -39.39 15.57 17.22
CA GLY A 387 -39.23 15.92 18.64
C GLY A 387 -38.44 14.93 19.50
N ALA A 388 -37.86 13.88 18.91
CA ALA A 388 -36.77 13.15 19.55
C ALA A 388 -35.44 13.91 19.30
N ASP A 389 -34.52 13.87 20.27
CA ASP A 389 -33.10 14.22 20.03
C ASP A 389 -32.54 13.19 19.04
N GLY A 390 -32.80 13.40 17.75
CA GLY A 390 -32.42 12.49 16.68
C GLY A 390 -30.91 12.25 16.71
N TRP A 391 -30.50 11.01 16.45
CA TRP A 391 -29.09 10.67 16.40
C TRP A 391 -28.35 11.58 15.40
N PRO A 392 -27.16 12.09 15.75
CA PRO A 392 -26.28 12.75 14.79
C PRO A 392 -26.08 11.86 13.56
N ASP A 393 -25.97 12.48 12.38
CA ASP A 393 -25.77 11.77 11.11
C ASP A 393 -24.60 10.78 11.20
N GLU A 394 -23.50 11.13 11.91
CA GLU A 394 -22.36 10.21 12.06
C GLU A 394 -22.70 8.97 12.90
N THR A 395 -23.61 9.10 13.87
CA THR A 395 -24.05 7.99 14.73
C THR A 395 -24.97 7.06 13.95
N LEU A 396 -25.91 7.62 13.17
CA LEU A 396 -26.75 6.86 12.25
C LEU A 396 -25.89 6.12 11.22
N ASP A 397 -24.91 6.79 10.60
CA ASP A 397 -24.01 6.20 9.62
C ASP A 397 -23.14 5.09 10.25
N ALA A 398 -22.62 5.30 11.47
CA ALA A 398 -21.85 4.27 12.17
C ALA A 398 -22.68 3.03 12.52
N GLU A 399 -23.95 3.20 12.84
CA GLU A 399 -24.84 2.11 13.23
C GLU A 399 -25.38 1.35 12.01
N ILE A 400 -25.67 2.05 10.91
CA ILE A 400 -25.93 1.43 9.60
C ILE A 400 -24.72 0.59 9.18
N ALA A 401 -23.51 1.14 9.25
CA ALA A 401 -22.28 0.41 8.93
C ALA A 401 -22.06 -0.80 9.86
N ARG A 402 -22.38 -0.68 11.15
CA ARG A 402 -22.25 -1.78 12.13
C ARG A 402 -23.27 -2.89 11.89
N ILE A 403 -24.51 -2.53 11.58
CA ILE A 403 -25.55 -3.47 11.17
C ILE A 403 -25.06 -4.21 9.93
N LEU A 404 -24.68 -3.50 8.87
CA LEU A 404 -24.21 -4.12 7.63
C LEU A 404 -22.95 -4.98 7.82
N ALA A 405 -22.01 -4.57 8.68
CA ALA A 405 -20.85 -5.35 9.08
C ALA A 405 -21.22 -6.63 9.84
N ARG A 406 -22.26 -6.59 10.70
CA ARG A 406 -22.80 -7.80 11.36
C ARG A 406 -23.40 -8.79 10.35
N PHE A 407 -23.77 -8.30 9.16
CA PHE A 407 -24.28 -9.10 8.05
C PHE A 407 -23.23 -9.29 6.94
N SER A 408 -21.96 -8.90 7.14
CA SER A 408 -21.00 -8.73 6.05
C SER A 408 -20.17 -9.93 5.64
N GLU A 409 -20.43 -11.10 6.18
CA GLU A 409 -19.50 -12.21 6.01
C GLU A 409 -19.53 -12.86 4.61
N ARG A 410 -20.42 -12.46 3.67
CA ARG A 410 -20.64 -13.22 2.41
C ARG A 410 -21.07 -12.47 1.13
N GLY A 411 -20.86 -11.16 0.99
CA GLY A 411 -20.91 -10.49 -0.34
C GLY A 411 -22.18 -10.69 -1.19
N HIS A 412 -23.34 -10.98 -0.59
CA HIS A 412 -24.61 -11.09 -1.31
C HIS A 412 -25.33 -9.74 -1.34
N GLY A 413 -26.00 -9.41 -2.45
CA GLY A 413 -26.77 -8.17 -2.56
C GLY A 413 -27.91 -8.10 -1.52
N LEU A 414 -27.81 -7.20 -0.55
CA LEU A 414 -28.84 -6.99 0.47
C LEU A 414 -30.00 -6.18 -0.14
N VAL A 415 -31.12 -6.84 -0.44
CA VAL A 415 -32.28 -6.17 -1.06
C VAL A 415 -33.11 -5.37 -0.05
N LEU A 416 -33.13 -4.05 -0.20
CA LEU A 416 -33.94 -3.10 0.58
C LEU A 416 -35.04 -2.51 -0.31
N ALA A 417 -36.31 -2.66 0.09
CA ALA A 417 -37.45 -2.33 -0.75
C ALA A 417 -38.63 -1.76 0.05
N GLY A 418 -38.66 -0.44 0.20
CA GLY A 418 -39.70 0.29 0.93
C GLY A 418 -39.16 1.62 1.42
N THR A 419 -40.00 2.65 1.58
CA THR A 419 -39.53 4.00 1.98
C THR A 419 -38.88 4.00 3.36
N GLU A 420 -39.34 3.14 4.28
CA GLU A 420 -38.77 3.00 5.62
C GLU A 420 -37.46 2.19 5.60
N GLU A 421 -37.34 1.17 4.75
CA GLU A 421 -36.14 0.30 4.65
C GLU A 421 -34.99 0.97 3.89
N THR A 422 -35.30 1.79 2.89
CA THR A 422 -34.30 2.42 2.03
C THR A 422 -33.76 3.73 2.60
N GLY A 423 -34.37 4.30 3.64
CA GLY A 423 -33.95 5.56 4.24
C GLY A 423 -33.78 6.74 3.25
N PRO A 424 -33.21 7.87 3.71
CA PRO A 424 -32.82 8.96 2.82
C PRO A 424 -31.60 8.58 1.98
N LEU A 425 -31.62 8.86 0.67
CA LEU A 425 -30.46 8.64 -0.22
C LEU A 425 -29.19 9.35 0.28
N ALA A 426 -29.34 10.51 0.92
CA ALA A 426 -28.23 11.25 1.52
C ALA A 426 -27.46 10.44 2.59
N ALA A 427 -28.13 9.58 3.35
CA ALA A 427 -27.45 8.72 4.34
C ALA A 427 -26.55 7.68 3.64
N TRP A 428 -27.01 7.12 2.52
CA TRP A 428 -26.20 6.21 1.70
C TRP A 428 -25.03 6.93 1.00
N ASP A 429 -25.22 8.18 0.60
CA ASP A 429 -24.14 8.99 0.00
C ASP A 429 -23.04 9.31 0.99
N ARG A 430 -23.40 9.66 2.24
CA ARG A 430 -22.41 9.89 3.30
C ARG A 430 -21.64 8.62 3.61
N LEU A 431 -22.32 7.47 3.67
CA LEU A 431 -21.68 6.17 3.86
C LEU A 431 -20.75 5.79 2.71
N ALA A 432 -21.12 6.11 1.47
CA ALA A 432 -20.29 5.87 0.30
C ALA A 432 -19.08 6.83 0.24
N ALA A 433 -19.27 8.10 0.56
CA ALA A 433 -18.22 9.11 0.62
C ALA A 433 -17.19 8.84 1.73
N ALA A 434 -17.64 8.24 2.84
CA ALA A 434 -16.76 7.76 3.91
C ALA A 434 -16.13 6.38 3.61
N GLU A 435 -16.28 5.86 2.38
CA GLU A 435 -15.81 4.54 1.93
C GLU A 435 -16.30 3.36 2.81
N ARG A 436 -17.42 3.52 3.52
CA ARG A 436 -17.94 2.52 4.46
C ARG A 436 -18.85 1.52 3.77
N VAL A 437 -19.76 1.99 2.92
CA VAL A 437 -20.77 1.17 2.23
C VAL A 437 -21.12 1.78 0.88
N ALA A 438 -21.01 1.00 -0.20
CA ALA A 438 -21.48 1.41 -1.53
C ALA A 438 -22.81 0.71 -1.85
N ALA A 439 -23.88 1.48 -2.08
CA ALA A 439 -25.19 0.95 -2.45
C ALA A 439 -25.44 1.02 -3.97
N ALA A 440 -26.06 -0.01 -4.52
CA ALA A 440 -26.54 -0.04 -5.89
C ALA A 440 -28.05 0.25 -5.93
N VAL A 441 -28.53 0.91 -6.99
CA VAL A 441 -29.93 1.34 -7.11
C VAL A 441 -30.64 0.62 -8.27
N ILE A 442 -31.80 0.03 -8.00
CA ILE A 442 -32.76 -0.39 -9.02
C ILE A 442 -33.90 0.60 -9.02
N LEU A 443 -34.03 1.36 -10.12
CA LEU A 443 -35.09 2.32 -10.32
C LEU A 443 -36.22 1.68 -11.15
N LEU A 444 -37.37 1.45 -10.51
CA LEU A 444 -38.58 0.98 -11.16
C LEU A 444 -39.30 2.16 -11.81
N ILE A 445 -39.50 2.04 -13.12
CA ILE A 445 -40.20 3.05 -13.92
C ILE A 445 -41.64 2.56 -14.17
N ASP A 446 -42.61 3.31 -13.64
CA ASP A 446 -44.02 3.08 -13.96
C ASP A 446 -44.42 3.84 -15.22
N PRO A 447 -45.10 3.19 -16.19
CA PRO A 447 -45.75 3.93 -17.27
C PRO A 447 -46.83 4.86 -16.70
N PRO A 448 -46.96 6.10 -17.23
CA PRO A 448 -47.97 7.03 -16.73
C PRO A 448 -49.39 6.69 -17.21
N TRP A 449 -49.56 5.74 -18.14
CA TRP A 449 -50.79 5.51 -18.90
C TRP A 449 -52.02 5.32 -18.01
N ASP A 450 -51.94 4.44 -17.01
CA ASP A 450 -53.02 4.15 -16.08
C ASP A 450 -53.44 5.39 -15.28
N ARG A 451 -52.46 6.23 -14.90
CA ARG A 451 -52.71 7.48 -14.16
C ARG A 451 -53.36 8.52 -15.07
N LEU A 452 -52.92 8.64 -16.32
CA LEU A 452 -53.50 9.56 -17.30
C LEU A 452 -54.91 9.13 -17.73
N GLU A 453 -55.17 7.83 -17.84
CA GLU A 453 -56.50 7.29 -18.11
C GLU A 453 -57.47 7.52 -16.96
N ALA A 454 -57.02 7.31 -15.72
CA ALA A 454 -57.84 7.48 -14.52
C ALA A 454 -58.10 8.96 -14.15
N ALA A 455 -57.16 9.86 -14.45
CA ALA A 455 -57.25 11.28 -14.08
C ALA A 455 -58.32 12.08 -14.85
N GLY A 456 -58.80 11.57 -16.00
CA GLY A 456 -59.85 12.23 -16.79
C GLY A 456 -59.49 13.68 -17.15
N PRO A 457 -60.25 14.71 -16.70
CA PRO A 457 -59.96 16.11 -16.98
C PRO A 457 -58.67 16.65 -16.31
N GLU A 458 -58.11 15.93 -15.34
CA GLU A 458 -56.87 16.31 -14.65
C GLU A 458 -55.62 15.63 -15.26
N ALA A 459 -55.74 15.05 -16.45
CA ALA A 459 -54.65 14.33 -17.12
C ALA A 459 -53.37 15.18 -17.29
N ASP A 460 -53.49 16.48 -17.57
CA ASP A 460 -52.34 17.38 -17.70
C ASP A 460 -51.59 17.54 -16.37
N ALA A 461 -52.32 17.69 -15.25
CA ALA A 461 -51.73 17.78 -13.92
C ALA A 461 -51.07 16.45 -13.49
N ALA A 462 -51.70 15.31 -13.83
CA ALA A 462 -51.14 13.99 -13.60
C ALA A 462 -49.87 13.73 -14.42
N ALA A 463 -49.80 14.22 -15.66
CA ALA A 463 -48.62 14.15 -16.51
C ALA A 463 -47.46 14.99 -15.97
N GLU A 464 -47.71 16.23 -15.57
CA GLU A 464 -46.68 17.09 -14.96
C GLU A 464 -46.18 16.52 -13.62
N ALA A 465 -47.08 15.96 -12.80
CA ALA A 465 -46.69 15.29 -11.56
C ALA A 465 -45.82 14.05 -11.82
N TRP A 466 -46.12 13.27 -12.87
CA TRP A 466 -45.29 12.14 -13.27
C TRP A 466 -43.91 12.60 -13.79
N LEU A 467 -43.87 13.61 -14.67
CA LEU A 467 -42.61 14.19 -15.17
C LEU A 467 -41.73 14.72 -14.04
N ALA A 468 -42.31 15.50 -13.12
CA ALA A 468 -41.60 16.02 -11.95
C ALA A 468 -41.08 14.90 -11.03
N GLY A 469 -41.84 13.82 -10.87
CA GLY A 469 -41.42 12.64 -10.11
C GLY A 469 -40.23 11.92 -10.76
N ILE A 470 -40.24 11.75 -12.09
CA ILE A 470 -39.12 11.19 -12.84
C ILE A 470 -37.89 12.11 -12.74
N GLU A 471 -38.06 13.43 -12.91
CA GLU A 471 -36.96 14.40 -12.80
C GLU A 471 -36.33 14.41 -11.41
N ALA A 472 -37.13 14.28 -10.35
CA ALA A 472 -36.64 14.17 -8.97
C ALA A 472 -35.85 12.87 -8.77
N LEU A 473 -36.40 11.72 -9.18
CA LEU A 473 -35.70 10.43 -9.09
C LEU A 473 -34.40 10.43 -9.90
N GLU A 474 -34.41 11.02 -11.09
CA GLU A 474 -33.23 11.18 -11.93
C GLU A 474 -32.17 12.03 -11.23
N ARG A 475 -32.56 13.20 -10.70
CA ARG A 475 -31.66 14.11 -9.97
C ARG A 475 -31.07 13.43 -8.74
N ASP A 476 -31.90 12.73 -7.98
CA ASP A 476 -31.53 12.19 -6.67
C ASP A 476 -30.71 10.93 -6.80
N THR A 477 -30.79 10.18 -7.92
CA THR A 477 -30.05 8.92 -8.13
C THR A 477 -28.85 9.04 -9.09
N ARG A 478 -28.69 10.19 -9.77
CA ARG A 478 -27.59 10.43 -10.73
C ARG A 478 -26.22 10.27 -10.06
N GLY A 479 -25.27 9.62 -10.76
CA GLY A 479 -23.90 9.41 -10.26
C GLY A 479 -23.69 8.13 -9.44
N ARG A 480 -24.74 7.34 -9.19
CA ARG A 480 -24.64 6.03 -8.50
C ARG A 480 -24.66 4.86 -9.50
N PRO A 481 -24.10 3.70 -9.15
CA PRO A 481 -24.37 2.44 -9.86
C PRO A 481 -25.88 2.18 -9.85
N ARG A 482 -26.54 2.39 -10.99
CA ARG A 482 -28.00 2.25 -11.09
C ARG A 482 -28.44 1.52 -12.34
N MET A 483 -29.61 0.91 -12.25
CA MET A 483 -30.30 0.28 -13.37
C MET A 483 -31.75 0.75 -13.43
N LEU A 484 -32.19 1.18 -14.61
CA LEU A 484 -33.53 1.68 -14.88
C LEU A 484 -34.32 0.64 -15.66
N LEU A 485 -35.40 0.12 -15.10
CA LEU A 485 -36.21 -0.92 -15.75
C LEU A 485 -37.69 -0.79 -15.36
N PRO A 486 -38.62 -1.05 -16.31
CA PRO A 486 -40.00 -1.36 -15.97
C PRO A 486 -40.08 -2.63 -15.10
N ALA A 487 -40.96 -2.64 -14.10
CA ALA A 487 -41.13 -3.78 -13.21
C ALA A 487 -41.43 -5.09 -13.98
N GLU A 488 -42.26 -5.01 -15.03
CA GLU A 488 -42.59 -6.14 -15.90
C GLU A 488 -41.36 -6.80 -16.54
N ARG A 489 -40.36 -6.02 -16.95
CA ARG A 489 -39.16 -6.51 -17.62
C ARG A 489 -38.23 -7.20 -16.64
N LEU A 490 -38.13 -6.72 -15.41
CA LEU A 490 -37.34 -7.35 -14.36
C LEU A 490 -38.00 -8.67 -13.90
N LEU A 491 -39.32 -8.65 -13.71
CA LEU A 491 -40.08 -9.83 -13.28
C LEU A 491 -40.09 -10.95 -14.33
N SER A 492 -40.12 -10.59 -15.62
CA SER A 492 -40.07 -11.53 -16.75
C SER A 492 -38.65 -11.89 -17.22
N ALA A 493 -37.60 -11.25 -16.69
CA ALA A 493 -36.23 -11.51 -17.09
C ALA A 493 -35.80 -12.95 -16.72
N PRO A 494 -35.06 -13.64 -17.62
CA PRO A 494 -34.38 -14.89 -17.29
C PRO A 494 -33.43 -14.67 -16.10
N ALA A 495 -33.34 -15.64 -15.18
CA ALA A 495 -32.52 -15.50 -13.98
C ALA A 495 -31.06 -15.21 -14.30
N GLY A 496 -30.50 -15.81 -15.36
CA GLY A 496 -29.14 -15.53 -15.84
C GLY A 496 -28.96 -14.07 -16.28
N ALA A 497 -29.87 -13.55 -17.10
CA ALA A 497 -29.81 -12.16 -17.57
C ALA A 497 -29.95 -11.15 -16.43
N LEU A 498 -30.78 -11.47 -15.41
CA LEU A 498 -30.93 -10.65 -14.22
C LEU A 498 -29.65 -10.67 -13.36
N ARG A 499 -29.00 -11.83 -13.19
CA ARG A 499 -27.71 -11.94 -12.49
C ARG A 499 -26.60 -11.18 -13.22
N ASP A 500 -26.54 -11.29 -14.55
CA ASP A 500 -25.56 -10.55 -15.35
C ASP A 500 -25.75 -9.03 -15.22
N ALA A 501 -26.99 -8.56 -15.15
CA ALA A 501 -27.29 -7.16 -14.95
C ALA A 501 -26.91 -6.67 -13.54
N LEU A 502 -27.17 -7.48 -12.50
CA LEU A 502 -26.77 -7.19 -11.12
C LEU A 502 -25.24 -7.19 -10.96
N ALA A 503 -24.53 -8.11 -11.64
CA ALA A 503 -23.08 -8.15 -11.66
C ALA A 503 -22.47 -6.86 -12.24
N ARG A 504 -23.12 -6.24 -13.24
CA ARG A 504 -22.70 -4.95 -13.79
C ARG A 504 -22.90 -3.78 -12.81
N LEU A 505 -23.73 -3.95 -11.77
CA LEU A 505 -23.89 -3.00 -10.66
C LEU A 505 -22.89 -3.25 -9.52
N GLY A 506 -21.92 -4.17 -9.71
CA GLY A 506 -20.96 -4.56 -8.67
C GLY A 506 -21.53 -5.54 -7.64
N VAL A 507 -22.72 -6.10 -7.88
CA VAL A 507 -23.41 -6.97 -6.93
C VAL A 507 -23.12 -8.42 -7.29
N TRP A 508 -22.56 -9.17 -6.33
CA TRP A 508 -22.24 -10.58 -6.56
C TRP A 508 -23.42 -11.53 -6.24
N ILE A 509 -23.84 -12.20 -7.32
CA ILE A 509 -24.92 -13.17 -7.56
C ILE A 509 -24.57 -14.68 -7.53
N PRO A 510 -24.54 -15.47 -6.44
CA PRO A 510 -24.25 -16.90 -6.56
C PRO A 510 -25.18 -17.60 -7.55
N ALA A 511 -24.60 -18.41 -8.43
CA ALA A 511 -25.30 -19.06 -9.53
C ALA A 511 -25.95 -20.39 -9.09
N ALA A 512 -26.81 -20.40 -8.06
CA ALA A 512 -27.53 -21.63 -7.69
C ALA A 512 -28.78 -21.39 -6.81
N VAL A 513 -29.97 -21.31 -7.42
CA VAL A 513 -31.23 -21.90 -6.91
C VAL A 513 -32.09 -22.22 -8.13
N ALA A 514 -32.77 -23.36 -8.12
CA ALA A 514 -33.67 -23.82 -9.18
C ALA A 514 -34.75 -22.78 -9.55
N GLU A 515 -35.16 -22.76 -10.82
CA GLU A 515 -36.25 -21.91 -11.32
C GLU A 515 -37.58 -22.26 -10.64
N GLU A 516 -37.97 -21.49 -9.64
CA GLU A 516 -39.39 -21.29 -9.35
C GLU A 516 -39.90 -20.15 -10.25
N ALA A 517 -41.06 -20.40 -10.87
CA ALA A 517 -41.76 -19.41 -11.69
C ALA A 517 -42.01 -18.16 -10.84
N GLY A 518 -41.49 -17.01 -11.31
CA GLY A 518 -41.72 -15.74 -10.65
C GLY A 518 -43.21 -15.36 -10.63
N PRO A 519 -43.60 -14.37 -9.80
CA PRO A 519 -44.96 -13.84 -9.83
C PRO A 519 -45.33 -13.36 -11.24
N ALA A 520 -46.62 -13.42 -11.58
CA ALA A 520 -47.11 -13.01 -12.89
C ALA A 520 -46.67 -11.58 -13.22
N ALA A 521 -46.05 -11.39 -14.38
CA ALA A 521 -45.60 -10.08 -14.83
C ALA A 521 -46.81 -9.13 -15.03
N PRO A 522 -46.69 -7.84 -14.70
CA PRO A 522 -47.62 -6.80 -15.12
C PRO A 522 -47.85 -6.84 -16.65
N PRO A 523 -49.02 -6.39 -17.13
CA PRO A 523 -49.29 -6.31 -18.57
C PRO A 523 -48.32 -5.33 -19.24
N ALA A 524 -47.65 -5.80 -20.30
CA ALA A 524 -46.69 -5.02 -21.07
C ALA A 524 -47.31 -3.73 -21.67
N ASP A 525 -46.46 -2.71 -21.90
CA ASP A 525 -46.84 -1.45 -22.56
C ASP A 525 -47.62 -1.71 -23.88
N ASP A 526 -48.93 -1.43 -23.88
CA ASP A 526 -49.82 -1.58 -25.05
C ASP A 526 -49.82 -0.27 -25.87
N PRO A 527 -49.35 -0.28 -27.13
CA PRO A 527 -49.31 0.89 -27.99
C PRO A 527 -50.68 1.56 -28.20
N ALA A 528 -51.77 0.78 -28.23
CA ALA A 528 -53.11 1.31 -28.40
C ALA A 528 -53.57 2.07 -27.14
N ARG A 529 -53.22 1.53 -25.97
CA ARG A 529 -53.48 2.14 -24.67
C ARG A 529 -52.67 3.41 -24.46
N ARG A 530 -51.38 3.39 -24.80
CA ARG A 530 -50.50 4.57 -24.81
C ARG A 530 -51.08 5.68 -25.69
N ALA A 531 -51.52 5.35 -26.91
CA ALA A 531 -52.13 6.33 -27.81
C ALA A 531 -53.43 6.93 -27.23
N ALA A 532 -54.27 6.11 -26.58
CA ALA A 532 -55.49 6.57 -25.93
C ALA A 532 -55.23 7.47 -24.71
N ALA A 533 -54.23 7.14 -23.88
CA ALA A 533 -53.83 7.94 -22.74
C ALA A 533 -53.25 9.31 -23.15
N LEU A 534 -52.35 9.33 -24.14
CA LEU A 534 -51.73 10.56 -24.65
C LEU A 534 -52.74 11.48 -25.36
N ALA A 535 -53.79 10.92 -25.96
CA ALA A 535 -54.87 11.69 -26.59
C ALA A 535 -55.62 12.59 -25.60
N ARG A 536 -55.56 12.29 -24.28
CA ARG A 536 -56.21 13.08 -23.23
C ARG A 536 -55.42 14.32 -22.79
N LEU A 537 -54.14 14.43 -23.16
CA LEU A 537 -53.33 15.59 -22.81
C LEU A 537 -53.74 16.80 -23.65
N GLY A 538 -53.97 17.93 -22.97
CA GLY A 538 -54.55 19.15 -23.51
C GLY A 538 -53.61 19.97 -24.39
N THR A 539 -52.29 19.74 -24.28
CA THR A 539 -51.30 20.44 -25.10
C THR A 539 -50.41 19.48 -25.90
N PRO A 540 -50.11 19.79 -27.18
CA PRO A 540 -49.16 19.01 -27.99
C PRO A 540 -47.75 18.97 -27.36
N GLU A 541 -47.38 20.01 -26.63
CA GLU A 541 -46.08 20.13 -25.98
C GLU A 541 -45.94 19.18 -24.79
N LEU A 542 -46.95 19.09 -23.93
CA LEU A 542 -46.94 18.14 -22.81
C LEU A 542 -46.97 16.69 -23.31
N ARG A 543 -47.74 16.42 -24.37
CA ARG A 543 -47.74 15.10 -25.03
C ARG A 543 -46.35 14.71 -25.52
N ARG A 544 -45.68 15.64 -26.23
CA ARG A 544 -44.32 15.44 -26.73
C ARG A 544 -43.32 15.19 -25.59
N ARG A 545 -43.37 15.99 -24.52
CA ARG A 545 -42.50 15.80 -23.35
C ARG A 545 -42.69 14.42 -22.71
N VAL A 546 -43.93 13.99 -22.47
CA VAL A 546 -44.21 12.66 -21.89
C VAL A 546 -43.71 11.54 -22.82
N GLU A 547 -43.92 11.66 -24.13
CA GLU A 547 -43.44 10.67 -25.10
C GLU A 547 -41.91 10.61 -25.21
N GLU A 548 -41.24 11.77 -25.27
CA GLU A 548 -39.78 11.89 -25.35
C GLU A 548 -39.13 11.36 -24.06
N THR A 549 -39.66 11.72 -22.89
CA THR A 549 -39.18 11.21 -21.60
C THR A 549 -39.36 9.69 -21.50
N TRP A 550 -40.54 9.16 -21.83
CA TRP A 550 -40.75 7.70 -21.82
C TRP A 550 -39.84 6.98 -22.82
N ALA A 551 -39.69 7.50 -24.04
CA ALA A 551 -38.83 6.91 -25.05
C ALA A 551 -37.34 6.92 -24.64
N GLY A 552 -36.87 8.02 -24.02
CA GLY A 552 -35.52 8.12 -23.48
C GLY A 552 -35.25 7.11 -22.38
N LEU A 553 -36.16 6.99 -21.41
CA LEU A 553 -36.07 6.01 -20.32
C LEU A 553 -36.04 4.57 -20.85
N MET A 554 -36.85 4.26 -21.87
CA MET A 554 -36.87 2.93 -22.48
C MET A 554 -35.62 2.63 -23.31
N ALA A 555 -34.97 3.64 -23.91
CA ALA A 555 -33.71 3.49 -24.63
C ALA A 555 -32.53 3.19 -23.70
N GLU A 556 -32.57 3.67 -22.46
CA GLU A 556 -31.56 3.39 -21.42
C GLU A 556 -31.82 2.10 -20.64
N SER A 557 -32.95 1.42 -20.89
CA SER A 557 -33.28 0.18 -20.20
C SER A 557 -32.22 -0.91 -20.45
N TRP A 558 -31.65 -1.47 -19.38
CA TRP A 558 -30.49 -2.40 -19.33
C TRP A 558 -29.09 -1.79 -19.47
N ALA A 559 -28.96 -0.49 -19.71
CA ALA A 559 -27.67 0.19 -19.63
C ALA A 559 -27.32 0.44 -18.14
N VAL A 560 -26.14 0.03 -17.70
CA VAL A 560 -25.58 0.54 -16.44
C VAL A 560 -25.05 1.93 -16.74
N ALA A 561 -25.72 2.94 -16.20
CA ALA A 561 -25.24 4.31 -16.30
C ALA A 561 -23.93 4.42 -15.50
N ALA A 562 -22.81 4.64 -16.21
CA ALA A 562 -21.55 4.97 -15.54
C ALA A 562 -21.74 6.24 -14.71
N PRO A 563 -21.04 6.39 -13.56
CA PRO A 563 -20.95 7.70 -12.92
C PRO A 563 -20.38 8.67 -13.95
N ALA A 564 -21.18 9.65 -14.35
CA ALA A 564 -20.63 10.79 -15.07
C ALA A 564 -19.59 11.40 -14.11
N PRO A 565 -18.37 11.74 -14.58
CA PRO A 565 -17.44 12.50 -13.76
C PRO A 565 -18.22 13.69 -13.22
N HIS A 566 -18.14 13.91 -11.90
CA HIS A 566 -18.73 15.07 -11.26
C HIS A 566 -18.47 16.26 -12.17
N ALA A 567 -19.55 16.88 -12.65
CA ALA A 567 -19.44 18.04 -13.51
C ALA A 567 -18.44 18.98 -12.84
N ALA A 568 -17.33 19.23 -13.54
CA ALA A 568 -16.41 20.27 -13.16
C ALA A 568 -17.25 21.49 -12.80
N ALA A 569 -16.96 22.12 -11.66
CA ALA A 569 -17.42 23.46 -11.41
C ALA A 569 -17.24 24.27 -12.70
N PRO A 570 -18.24 25.09 -13.11
CA PRO A 570 -18.14 25.84 -14.35
C PRO A 570 -16.78 26.53 -14.36
N ALA A 571 -16.05 26.36 -15.48
CA ALA A 571 -14.75 26.97 -15.67
C ALA A 571 -14.83 28.43 -15.17
N PRO A 572 -13.89 28.89 -14.34
CA PRO A 572 -13.93 30.28 -13.94
C PRO A 572 -13.81 31.09 -15.22
N GLU A 573 -14.89 31.79 -15.54
CA GLU A 573 -14.83 33.06 -16.25
C GLU A 573 -13.62 33.81 -15.71
N GLU A 574 -12.72 34.26 -16.58
CA GLU A 574 -11.48 34.97 -16.24
C GLU A 574 -11.67 35.84 -14.99
N ALA A 575 -11.29 35.28 -13.83
CA ALA A 575 -11.65 35.85 -12.56
C ALA A 575 -10.71 37.01 -12.26
N ALA A 576 -11.30 38.17 -12.00
CA ALA A 576 -10.60 39.28 -11.38
C ALA A 576 -9.83 38.82 -10.13
N PRO A 577 -8.69 39.46 -9.78
CA PRO A 577 -7.83 39.01 -8.68
C PRO A 577 -8.60 38.88 -7.36
N ALA A 578 -8.52 37.70 -6.75
CA ALA A 578 -9.21 37.36 -5.50
C ALA A 578 -8.74 38.22 -4.31
N ALA A 579 -9.66 38.65 -3.47
CA ALA A 579 -9.35 39.38 -2.24
C ALA A 579 -8.66 38.45 -1.21
N ALA A 580 -7.66 38.96 -0.48
CA ALA A 580 -6.93 38.21 0.55
C ALA A 580 -7.86 37.78 1.70
N ARG A 581 -7.57 36.60 2.29
CA ARG A 581 -8.37 35.96 3.35
C ARG A 581 -8.10 36.53 4.75
N ASP A 582 -9.08 36.48 5.64
CA ASP A 582 -8.95 36.95 7.02
C ASP A 582 -8.06 36.01 7.86
N VAL A 583 -6.97 36.56 8.41
CA VAL A 583 -5.98 35.83 9.22
C VAL A 583 -6.10 36.22 10.70
N HIS A 584 -6.23 35.22 11.57
CA HIS A 584 -5.99 35.36 13.01
C HIS A 584 -4.56 34.93 13.31
N ALA A 585 -3.71 35.85 13.74
CA ALA A 585 -2.36 35.53 14.17
C ALA A 585 -2.27 35.34 15.69
N VAL A 586 -1.56 34.29 16.12
CA VAL A 586 -1.31 33.96 17.52
C VAL A 586 0.19 33.88 17.79
N VAL A 587 0.67 34.66 18.75
CA VAL A 587 2.07 34.63 19.20
C VAL A 587 2.13 33.91 20.55
N ILE A 588 2.96 32.87 20.67
CA ILE A 588 3.13 32.11 21.91
C ILE A 588 4.51 32.40 22.51
N GLY A 589 4.51 32.92 23.73
CA GLY A 589 5.71 33.26 24.50
C GLY A 589 5.79 32.57 25.87
N TRP A 590 6.95 32.67 26.48
CA TRP A 590 7.25 32.22 27.84
C TRP A 590 8.23 33.19 28.50
N ASP A 591 8.66 32.86 29.71
CA ASP A 591 9.52 33.73 30.49
C ASP A 591 10.77 34.17 29.71
N GLY A 592 11.03 35.48 29.74
CA GLY A 592 12.12 36.12 28.98
C GLY A 592 11.82 36.42 27.50
N MET A 593 10.63 36.07 26.97
CA MET A 593 10.27 36.33 25.57
C MET A 593 9.47 37.62 25.32
N HIS A 594 9.14 38.40 26.35
CA HIS A 594 8.30 39.60 26.27
C HIS A 594 8.66 40.53 25.10
N GLU A 595 9.92 40.98 25.03
CA GLU A 595 10.37 41.93 24.00
C GLU A 595 10.25 41.37 22.58
N ARG A 596 10.46 40.06 22.41
CA ARG A 596 10.33 39.41 21.10
C ARG A 596 8.86 39.28 20.70
N ALA A 597 8.01 38.84 21.63
CA ALA A 597 6.57 38.77 21.41
C ALA A 597 5.97 40.16 21.11
N LEU A 598 6.40 41.20 21.81
CA LEU A 598 5.99 42.58 21.60
C LEU A 598 6.41 43.11 20.21
N ARG A 599 7.61 42.76 19.74
CA ARG A 599 8.06 43.10 18.39
C ARG A 599 7.17 42.44 17.33
N ILE A 600 6.97 41.12 17.42
CA ILE A 600 6.13 40.36 16.48
C ILE A 600 4.70 40.93 16.47
N ALA A 601 4.13 41.18 17.64
CA ALA A 601 2.78 41.74 17.78
C ALA A 601 2.63 43.11 17.11
N ARG A 602 3.63 44.00 17.21
CA ARG A 602 3.62 45.33 16.55
C ARG A 602 3.61 45.24 15.03
N GLU A 603 4.31 44.27 14.46
CA GLU A 603 4.40 44.06 13.01
C GLU A 603 3.13 43.39 12.45
N LEU A 604 2.49 42.50 13.22
CA LEU A 604 1.29 41.79 12.80
C LEU A 604 0.01 42.60 12.95
N ALA A 605 -0.13 43.37 14.03
CA ALA A 605 -1.35 44.12 14.35
C ALA A 605 -1.96 44.94 13.20
N PRO A 606 -1.19 45.63 12.32
CA PRO A 606 -1.77 46.40 11.22
C PRO A 606 -2.20 45.58 10.00
N VAL A 607 -1.86 44.28 9.92
CA VAL A 607 -2.05 43.47 8.70
C VAL A 607 -2.92 42.22 8.88
N VAL A 608 -3.26 41.86 10.12
CA VAL A 608 -4.09 40.68 10.43
C VAL A 608 -5.48 41.12 10.91
N ALA A 609 -6.49 40.27 10.68
CA ALA A 609 -7.85 40.54 11.13
C ALA A 609 -7.97 40.48 12.66
N ARG A 610 -7.18 39.58 13.28
CA ARG A 610 -7.12 39.41 14.73
C ARG A 610 -5.72 39.01 15.17
N LEU A 611 -5.30 39.50 16.34
CA LEU A 611 -4.01 39.20 16.95
C LEU A 611 -4.18 38.82 18.42
N THR A 612 -3.68 37.65 18.79
CA THR A 612 -3.64 37.16 20.18
C THR A 612 -2.19 36.87 20.58
N VAL A 613 -1.79 37.23 21.80
CA VAL A 613 -0.48 36.90 22.38
C VAL A 613 -0.70 36.10 23.66
N ILE A 614 -0.24 34.85 23.69
CA ILE A 614 -0.35 33.96 24.85
C ILE A 614 1.02 33.84 25.49
N TYR A 615 1.16 34.29 26.74
CA TYR A 615 2.46 34.36 27.42
C TYR A 615 2.39 33.79 28.83
N SER A 616 3.55 33.42 29.36
CA SER A 616 3.74 33.15 30.79
C SER A 616 5.06 33.78 31.24
N ASN A 617 5.14 34.24 32.48
CA ASN A 617 6.37 34.74 33.07
C ASN A 617 6.48 34.32 34.54
N GLU A 618 7.71 34.26 35.06
CA GLU A 618 7.96 33.86 36.45
C GLU A 618 7.48 34.91 37.46
N SER A 619 7.48 36.19 37.06
CA SER A 619 7.06 37.31 37.91
C SER A 619 5.55 37.36 38.16
N GLY A 620 4.74 36.68 37.35
CA GLY A 620 3.28 36.77 37.35
C GLY A 620 2.75 38.16 37.00
N THR A 621 3.60 39.02 36.44
CA THR A 621 3.24 40.41 36.10
C THR A 621 2.51 40.44 34.76
N PRO A 622 1.35 41.11 34.65
CA PRO A 622 0.68 41.27 33.37
C PRO A 622 1.56 41.97 32.34
N GLU A 623 1.73 41.36 31.18
CA GLU A 623 2.36 41.94 29.99
C GLU A 623 1.28 42.50 29.05
N THR A 624 1.61 43.56 28.31
CA THR A 624 0.67 44.26 27.44
C THR A 624 1.33 44.69 26.13
N GLY A 625 0.57 44.71 25.05
CA GLY A 625 0.99 45.19 23.74
C GLY A 625 -0.19 45.26 22.76
N PRO A 626 0.07 45.36 21.44
CA PRO A 626 -0.98 45.28 20.42
C PRO A 626 -1.66 43.90 20.41
N GLY A 627 -2.98 43.87 20.18
CA GLY A 627 -3.79 42.64 20.21
C GLY A 627 -4.22 42.23 21.63
N ASP A 628 -4.77 41.02 21.74
CA ASP A 628 -5.26 40.46 23.00
C ASP A 628 -4.13 39.70 23.71
N TRP A 629 -3.64 40.21 24.85
CA TRP A 629 -2.55 39.59 25.63
C TRP A 629 -3.12 38.73 26.76
N ILE A 630 -2.93 37.43 26.67
CA ILE A 630 -3.47 36.41 27.58
C ILE A 630 -2.33 35.81 28.40
N GLY A 631 -2.30 36.09 29.70
CA GLY A 631 -1.35 35.50 30.64
C GLY A 631 -1.83 34.13 31.13
N VAL A 632 -0.99 33.11 31.02
CA VAL A 632 -1.27 31.73 31.46
C VAL A 632 -0.25 31.26 32.52
N PRO A 633 -0.53 30.18 33.28
CA PRO A 633 0.40 29.68 34.29
C PRO A 633 1.80 29.36 33.73
N GLN A 634 2.84 29.65 34.51
CA GLN A 634 4.24 29.37 34.12
C GLN A 634 4.53 27.88 33.90
N SER A 635 3.72 26.99 34.47
CA SER A 635 3.82 25.54 34.27
C SER A 635 3.34 25.07 32.89
N TRP A 636 2.68 25.94 32.12
CA TRP A 636 2.18 25.62 30.78
C TRP A 636 3.30 25.72 29.75
N PHE A 637 3.58 24.60 29.10
CA PHE A 637 4.45 24.55 27.92
C PHE A 637 3.60 24.76 26.65
N PHE A 638 4.10 24.29 25.50
CA PHE A 638 3.48 24.56 24.21
C PHE A 638 2.06 24.02 24.09
N GLY A 639 1.77 22.82 24.59
CA GLY A 639 0.47 22.16 24.40
C GLY A 639 -0.72 22.96 24.94
N PRO A 640 -0.77 23.28 26.25
CA PRO A 640 -1.86 24.06 26.83
C PRO A 640 -1.94 25.51 26.29
N LYS A 641 -0.81 26.11 25.93
CA LYS A 641 -0.77 27.43 25.27
C LYS A 641 -1.36 27.38 23.86
N PHE A 642 -1.10 26.30 23.11
CA PHE A 642 -1.71 26.07 21.81
C PHE A 642 -3.21 25.76 21.95
N ALA A 643 -3.62 24.99 22.96
CA ALA A 643 -5.04 24.77 23.25
C ALA A 643 -5.79 26.09 23.50
N GLU A 644 -5.16 27.03 24.22
CA GLU A 644 -5.72 28.37 24.44
C GLU A 644 -5.80 29.18 23.14
N ALA A 645 -4.82 29.04 22.23
CA ALA A 645 -4.86 29.64 20.90
C ALA A 645 -6.07 29.13 20.09
N VAL A 646 -6.29 27.81 20.11
CA VAL A 646 -7.40 27.15 19.42
C VAL A 646 -8.75 27.61 19.98
N ARG A 647 -8.91 27.67 21.31
CA ARG A 647 -10.14 28.17 21.96
C ARG A 647 -10.41 29.64 21.67
N GLY A 648 -9.34 30.43 21.51
CA GLY A 648 -9.43 31.85 21.18
C GLY A 648 -9.74 32.14 19.72
N HIS A 649 -9.63 31.15 18.82
CA HIS A 649 -9.89 31.33 17.39
C HIS A 649 -11.38 31.60 17.12
N GLY A 650 -11.66 32.61 16.29
CA GLY A 650 -13.02 33.07 16.00
C GLY A 650 -13.52 32.54 14.67
N THR A 651 -14.06 33.44 13.86
CA THR A 651 -14.58 33.14 12.52
C THR A 651 -13.61 33.53 11.42
N GLU A 652 -12.31 33.67 11.71
CA GLU A 652 -11.29 33.92 10.70
C GLU A 652 -11.06 32.67 9.84
N ASP A 653 -10.61 32.82 8.60
CA ASP A 653 -10.46 31.68 7.68
C ASP A 653 -9.19 30.87 8.00
N VAL A 654 -8.18 31.55 8.57
CA VAL A 654 -6.84 31.01 8.82
C VAL A 654 -6.36 31.38 10.22
N MET A 655 -5.79 30.41 10.94
CA MET A 655 -5.05 30.65 12.19
C MET A 655 -3.54 30.53 11.94
N LEU A 656 -2.79 31.62 12.00
CA LEU A 656 -1.33 31.66 11.90
C LEU A 656 -0.71 31.65 13.31
N GLN A 657 0.02 30.60 13.70
CA GLN A 657 0.71 30.53 14.98
C GLN A 657 2.22 30.76 14.82
N ILE A 658 2.80 31.58 15.70
CA ILE A 658 4.23 31.94 15.73
C ILE A 658 4.80 31.75 17.15
N GLN A 659 5.90 31.03 17.30
CA GLN A 659 6.66 30.99 18.56
C GLN A 659 7.52 32.25 18.71
N ALA A 660 7.53 32.85 19.92
CA ALA A 660 8.16 34.15 20.17
C ALA A 660 9.69 34.16 20.04
N ASP A 661 10.35 33.00 20.04
CA ASP A 661 11.80 32.88 19.84
C ASP A 661 12.22 32.64 18.38
N ALA A 662 11.25 32.46 17.48
CA ALA A 662 11.48 32.45 16.04
C ALA A 662 11.92 33.83 15.53
N GLN A 663 12.70 33.84 14.46
CA GLN A 663 13.27 35.05 13.86
C GLN A 663 12.94 35.10 12.37
N HIS A 664 12.40 36.24 11.94
CA HIS A 664 12.13 36.57 10.57
C HIS A 664 12.35 38.09 10.38
N GLU A 665 12.63 38.52 9.16
CA GLU A 665 12.98 39.91 8.84
C GLU A 665 11.76 40.84 8.85
N ASP A 666 10.58 40.36 8.44
CA ASP A 666 9.32 41.13 8.41
C ASP A 666 8.11 40.21 8.63
N TRP A 667 7.57 40.19 9.86
CA TRP A 667 6.42 39.35 10.20
C TRP A 667 5.13 39.81 9.53
N GLY A 668 5.01 41.11 9.25
CA GLY A 668 3.85 41.67 8.57
C GLY A 668 3.79 41.29 7.09
N ALA A 669 4.94 41.18 6.42
CA ALA A 669 5.03 40.63 5.06
C ALA A 669 4.68 39.15 5.01
N LEU A 670 5.17 38.37 5.98
CA LEU A 670 4.85 36.94 6.09
C LEU A 670 3.34 36.73 6.25
N ALA A 671 2.66 37.46 7.14
CA ALA A 671 1.22 37.31 7.33
C ALA A 671 0.40 37.66 6.07
N ARG A 672 0.79 38.73 5.35
CA ARG A 672 0.18 39.09 4.06
C ARG A 672 0.42 38.01 3.00
N HIS A 673 1.60 37.41 2.99
CA HIS A 673 1.93 36.32 2.08
C HIS A 673 1.05 35.10 2.34
N VAL A 674 0.87 34.70 3.60
CA VAL A 674 -0.06 33.62 3.99
C VAL A 674 -1.47 33.89 3.47
N GLY A 675 -1.99 35.10 3.66
CA GLY A 675 -3.33 35.48 3.17
C GLY A 675 -3.49 35.41 1.65
N ARG A 676 -2.42 35.68 0.88
CA ARG A 676 -2.40 35.52 -0.58
C ARG A 676 -2.33 34.06 -1.00
N VAL A 677 -1.41 33.28 -0.41
CA VAL A 677 -1.26 31.85 -0.69
C VAL A 677 -2.58 31.11 -0.47
N TRP A 678 -3.30 31.46 0.61
CA TRP A 678 -4.60 30.89 0.92
C TRP A 678 -5.71 31.28 -0.08
N ALA A 679 -5.59 32.43 -0.74
CA ALA A 679 -6.51 32.85 -1.78
C ALA A 679 -6.20 32.18 -3.13
N GLU A 680 -4.92 31.91 -3.40
CA GLU A 680 -4.42 31.37 -4.67
C GLU A 680 -4.42 29.84 -4.72
N THR A 681 -4.45 29.15 -3.58
CA THR A 681 -4.35 27.68 -3.50
C THR A 681 -5.61 27.08 -2.87
N PRO A 682 -6.60 26.65 -3.68
CA PRO A 682 -7.78 25.93 -3.18
C PRO A 682 -7.38 24.63 -2.49
N ALA A 683 -8.09 24.27 -1.42
CA ALA A 683 -7.85 23.07 -0.60
C ALA A 683 -6.62 23.09 0.33
N LEU A 684 -6.08 24.25 0.70
CA LEU A 684 -5.03 24.35 1.72
C LEU A 684 -5.56 24.03 3.13
N GLY A 685 -4.92 23.10 3.84
CA GLY A 685 -5.25 22.72 5.22
C GLY A 685 -4.20 23.16 6.24
N VAL A 686 -2.92 22.96 5.90
CA VAL A 686 -1.77 23.37 6.72
C VAL A 686 -0.73 24.03 5.82
N TRP A 687 -0.22 25.17 6.25
CA TRP A 687 0.90 25.87 5.62
C TRP A 687 2.03 26.06 6.62
N ALA A 688 3.28 25.91 6.18
CA ALA A 688 4.45 26.26 6.99
C ALA A 688 5.58 26.79 6.11
N PRO A 689 6.42 27.73 6.60
CA PRO A 689 7.61 28.18 5.91
C PRO A 689 8.75 27.15 6.06
N SER A 690 9.86 27.38 5.34
CA SER A 690 11.12 26.68 5.62
C SER A 690 11.70 27.14 6.96
N ILE A 691 11.89 26.21 7.90
CA ILE A 691 12.41 26.50 9.24
C ILE A 691 13.76 25.79 9.45
N ASP A 692 14.75 26.53 9.95
CA ASP A 692 16.06 25.97 10.34
C ASP A 692 15.92 24.97 11.52
N TRP A 693 16.71 23.89 11.49
CA TRP A 693 16.79 22.88 12.56
C TRP A 693 15.51 22.08 12.84
N THR A 694 14.58 22.00 11.88
CA THR A 694 13.41 21.13 11.98
C THR A 694 13.78 19.63 11.86
N PRO A 695 13.13 18.71 12.60
CA PRO A 695 13.30 17.27 12.41
C PRO A 695 12.72 16.76 11.07
N TYR A 696 11.90 17.56 10.38
CA TYR A 696 11.24 17.19 9.12
C TYR A 696 11.83 17.96 7.94
N ALA A 697 13.10 17.70 7.61
CA ALA A 697 13.75 18.36 6.47
C ALA A 697 12.98 18.12 5.16
N ALA A 698 13.01 19.10 4.24
CA ALA A 698 12.28 19.04 2.98
C ALA A 698 12.67 17.80 2.15
N GLU A 699 13.92 17.37 2.27
CA GLU A 699 14.50 16.19 1.62
C GLU A 699 13.69 14.89 1.82
N TRP A 700 12.95 14.75 2.92
CA TRP A 700 12.20 13.53 3.23
C TRP A 700 10.69 13.78 3.35
N ALA A 701 10.29 14.98 3.76
CA ALA A 701 8.90 15.32 3.96
C ALA A 701 8.16 15.66 2.66
N VAL A 702 8.82 16.12 1.60
CA VAL A 702 8.17 16.56 0.34
C VAL A 702 7.60 15.41 -0.46
N ARG A 703 6.30 15.42 -0.72
CA ARG A 703 5.59 14.47 -1.60
C ARG A 703 5.76 14.86 -3.06
N ASP A 704 5.41 16.09 -3.39
CA ASP A 704 5.41 16.64 -4.74
C ASP A 704 5.33 18.18 -4.69
N HIS A 705 5.52 18.80 -5.85
CA HIS A 705 5.53 20.25 -6.03
C HIS A 705 4.21 20.72 -6.62
N VAL A 706 3.68 21.85 -6.14
CA VAL A 706 2.49 22.48 -6.72
C VAL A 706 2.91 23.31 -7.94
N PRO A 707 2.56 22.90 -9.18
CA PRO A 707 3.10 23.52 -10.40
C PRO A 707 2.92 25.04 -10.45
N GLY A 708 3.97 25.75 -10.85
CA GLY A 708 3.95 27.22 -10.99
C GLY A 708 4.05 28.02 -9.68
N THR A 709 4.21 27.36 -8.52
CA THR A 709 4.32 28.02 -7.21
C THR A 709 5.64 27.65 -6.51
N MET A 710 5.91 28.19 -5.31
CA MET A 710 6.99 27.73 -4.42
C MET A 710 6.47 26.84 -3.29
N LEU A 711 5.30 26.23 -3.49
CA LEU A 711 4.64 25.37 -2.51
C LEU A 711 4.94 23.89 -2.82
N TYR A 712 5.24 23.15 -1.77
CA TYR A 712 5.49 21.72 -1.81
C TYR A 712 4.49 21.01 -0.93
N ARG A 713 3.79 20.01 -1.46
CA ARG A 713 2.96 19.13 -0.64
C ARG A 713 3.88 18.29 0.22
N VAL A 714 3.64 18.24 1.52
CA VAL A 714 4.50 17.52 2.47
C VAL A 714 3.71 16.48 3.25
N ALA A 715 4.38 15.40 3.61
CA ALA A 715 3.89 14.38 4.52
C ALA A 715 3.79 14.92 5.95
N GLN A 716 4.72 15.80 6.35
CA GLN A 716 4.76 16.43 7.66
C GLN A 716 5.46 17.80 7.62
N THR A 717 5.10 18.68 8.56
CA THR A 717 5.79 19.94 8.84
C THR A 717 5.96 20.17 10.34
N ASP A 718 6.69 21.21 10.74
CA ASP A 718 6.89 21.60 12.13
C ASP A 718 5.81 22.59 12.60
N GLY A 719 5.56 22.62 13.91
CA GLY A 719 4.58 23.49 14.57
C GLY A 719 5.17 24.75 15.21
N ILE A 720 6.30 25.25 14.69
CA ILE A 720 7.01 26.44 15.23
C ILE A 720 6.44 27.74 14.65
N VAL A 721 6.31 27.79 13.32
CA VAL A 721 5.58 28.83 12.59
C VAL A 721 4.78 28.13 11.51
N TRP A 722 3.46 28.27 11.56
CA TRP A 722 2.56 27.52 10.68
C TRP A 722 1.16 28.12 10.73
N ALA A 723 0.38 27.86 9.68
CA ALA A 723 -0.99 28.32 9.57
C ALA A 723 -1.94 27.16 9.29
N LEU A 724 -3.12 27.21 9.90
CA LEU A 724 -4.12 26.14 9.90
C LEU A 724 -5.45 26.65 9.34
N ALA A 725 -6.10 25.85 8.50
CA ALA A 725 -7.44 26.11 8.03
C ALA A 725 -8.46 25.98 9.17
N ARG A 726 -9.55 26.75 9.13
CA ARG A 726 -10.62 26.69 10.13
C ARG A 726 -11.08 25.26 10.47
N PRO A 727 -11.37 24.35 9.52
CA PRO A 727 -11.82 22.99 9.85
C PRO A 727 -10.81 22.21 10.71
N VAL A 728 -9.50 22.45 10.49
CA VAL A 728 -8.43 21.82 11.28
C VAL A 728 -8.43 22.38 12.71
N VAL A 729 -8.61 23.70 12.85
CA VAL A 729 -8.69 24.37 14.17
C VAL A 729 -9.93 23.93 14.95
N GLU A 730 -11.09 23.84 14.28
CA GLU A 730 -12.34 23.35 14.87
C GLU A 730 -12.20 21.91 15.39
N ARG A 731 -11.52 21.06 14.62
CA ARG A 731 -11.25 19.67 15.05
C ARG A 731 -10.25 19.60 16.21
N PHE A 732 -9.27 20.49 16.26
CA PHE A 732 -8.37 20.64 17.43
C PHE A 732 -9.10 21.06 18.70
N ALA A 733 -10.14 21.89 18.59
CA ALA A 733 -10.91 22.35 19.75
C ALA A 733 -11.61 21.21 20.51
N ALA A 734 -11.82 20.07 19.84
CA ALA A 734 -12.42 18.86 20.41
C ALA A 734 -11.41 17.88 21.04
N LEU A 735 -10.10 18.17 21.01
CA LEU A 735 -9.07 17.30 21.59
C LEU A 735 -8.75 17.69 23.04
N ASP A 736 -8.35 16.69 23.83
CA ASP A 736 -7.90 16.85 25.21
C ASP A 736 -6.37 17.07 25.27
N TYR A 737 -5.95 18.08 26.02
CA TYR A 737 -4.57 18.52 26.15
C TYR A 737 -3.97 18.25 27.53
N ASP A 738 -4.75 17.75 28.49
CA ASP A 738 -4.35 17.62 29.90
C ASP A 738 -3.06 16.80 30.07
N ASP A 739 -2.91 15.74 29.26
CA ASP A 739 -1.76 14.82 29.27
C ASP A 739 -0.66 15.19 28.24
N ASN A 740 -0.79 16.32 27.53
CA ASN A 740 0.15 16.79 26.50
C ASN A 740 0.69 18.19 26.79
N ASN A 741 1.31 18.38 27.96
CA ASN A 741 1.87 19.69 28.33
C ASN A 741 2.91 20.19 27.31
N LEU A 742 3.77 19.29 26.81
CA LEU A 742 4.89 19.65 25.93
C LEU A 742 4.49 19.91 24.47
N GLY A 743 3.29 19.49 24.06
CA GLY A 743 2.74 19.75 22.73
C GLY A 743 3.31 18.88 21.59
N TRP A 744 3.97 17.76 21.89
CA TRP A 744 4.40 16.82 20.84
C TRP A 744 3.19 16.12 20.21
N GLY A 745 3.22 15.93 18.89
CA GLY A 745 2.13 15.31 18.13
C GLY A 745 1.06 16.29 17.63
N LEU A 746 1.15 17.58 17.96
CA LEU A 746 0.24 18.59 17.41
C LEU A 746 0.42 18.74 15.89
N ASP A 747 1.66 18.74 15.43
CA ASP A 747 2.04 18.69 14.02
C ASP A 747 1.44 17.46 13.30
N TRP A 748 1.60 16.27 13.88
CA TRP A 748 1.04 15.01 13.36
C TRP A 748 -0.48 15.01 13.30
N ALA A 749 -1.12 15.49 14.37
CA ALA A 749 -2.57 15.66 14.40
C ALA A 749 -3.00 16.61 13.27
N ALA A 750 -2.42 17.81 13.17
CA ALA A 750 -2.81 18.79 12.14
C ALA A 750 -2.73 18.22 10.72
N ALA A 751 -1.64 17.52 10.40
CA ALA A 751 -1.45 16.91 9.07
C ALA A 751 -2.48 15.81 8.78
N ALA A 752 -2.86 15.02 9.79
CA ALA A 752 -3.88 13.99 9.67
C ALA A 752 -5.29 14.56 9.57
N LEU A 753 -5.60 15.57 10.39
CA LEU A 753 -6.88 16.27 10.40
C LEU A 753 -7.13 16.99 9.07
N ALA A 754 -6.11 17.67 8.54
CA ALA A 754 -6.18 18.29 7.21
C ALA A 754 -6.51 17.25 6.14
N ALA A 755 -5.83 16.09 6.17
CA ALA A 755 -6.06 15.03 5.21
C ALA A 755 -7.44 14.38 5.32
N ALA A 756 -7.95 14.19 6.54
CA ALA A 756 -9.31 13.71 6.79
C ALA A 756 -10.38 14.70 6.28
N CYS A 757 -10.05 16.00 6.21
CA CYS A 757 -10.89 17.03 5.60
C CYS A 757 -10.70 17.17 4.07
N GLY A 758 -9.88 16.31 3.44
CA GLY A 758 -9.52 16.44 2.02
C GLY A 758 -8.65 17.65 1.69
N LEU A 759 -7.97 18.21 2.69
CA LEU A 759 -7.11 19.39 2.58
C LEU A 759 -5.63 19.03 2.53
N GLU A 760 -4.84 19.91 1.93
CA GLU A 760 -3.43 19.72 1.65
C GLU A 760 -2.54 20.29 2.76
N VAL A 761 -1.44 19.60 3.02
CA VAL A 761 -0.37 20.04 3.93
C VAL A 761 0.77 20.48 3.05
N VAL A 762 1.16 21.76 3.13
CA VAL A 762 2.21 22.33 2.30
C VAL A 762 3.34 22.97 3.10
N ARG A 763 4.53 22.96 2.51
CA ARG A 763 5.66 23.79 2.88
C ARG A 763 5.94 24.81 1.79
N ASP A 764 6.16 26.06 2.19
CA ASP A 764 6.48 27.17 1.31
C ASP A 764 7.97 27.51 1.39
N THR A 765 8.70 27.24 0.32
CA THR A 765 10.15 27.46 0.28
C THR A 765 10.52 28.89 -0.08
N ALA A 766 9.56 29.74 -0.47
CA ALA A 766 9.82 31.17 -0.68
C ALA A 766 10.00 31.93 0.63
N VAL A 767 9.57 31.35 1.76
CA VAL A 767 9.65 31.97 3.08
C VAL A 767 10.56 31.15 3.98
N SER A 768 11.57 31.80 4.56
CA SER A 768 12.50 31.18 5.52
C SER A 768 12.40 31.84 6.90
N VAL A 769 12.36 31.01 7.94
CA VAL A 769 12.29 31.42 9.35
C VAL A 769 13.41 30.74 10.12
N HIS A 770 14.15 31.51 10.92
CA HIS A 770 15.22 30.99 11.77
C HIS A 770 14.70 30.67 13.17
N HIS A 771 15.07 29.52 13.72
CA HIS A 771 14.69 29.10 15.07
C HIS A 771 15.91 28.56 15.83
N PRO A 772 16.12 28.95 17.10
CA PRO A 772 17.28 28.50 17.89
C PRO A 772 17.26 27.00 18.19
N LYS A 773 18.43 26.35 18.18
CA LYS A 773 18.56 24.91 18.46
C LYS A 773 18.60 24.62 19.96
N GLY A 774 17.56 24.02 20.52
CA GLY A 774 17.57 23.53 21.90
C GLY A 774 16.19 23.18 22.43
N ARG A 775 16.12 22.31 23.45
CA ARG A 775 14.90 22.04 24.24
C ARG A 775 15.28 21.83 25.70
N GLY A 776 14.49 22.40 26.61
CA GLY A 776 14.72 22.35 28.06
C GLY A 776 14.13 21.11 28.76
N TYR A 777 13.61 20.13 28.01
CA TYR A 777 12.85 18.98 28.54
C TYR A 777 13.23 17.66 27.86
N SER A 778 12.90 16.53 28.51
CA SER A 778 13.24 15.17 28.06
C SER A 778 12.43 14.74 26.83
N SER A 779 13.12 14.19 25.82
CA SER A 779 12.47 13.63 24.63
C SER A 779 11.66 12.37 24.91
N GLN A 780 12.06 11.59 25.91
CA GLN A 780 11.33 10.38 26.31
C GLN A 780 9.98 10.73 26.94
N GLU A 781 9.96 11.79 27.74
CA GLU A 781 8.74 12.34 28.34
C GLU A 781 7.79 12.86 27.25
N ALA A 782 8.32 13.68 26.34
CA ALA A 782 7.56 14.25 25.23
C ALA A 782 6.96 13.16 24.31
N SER A 783 7.72 12.09 24.03
CA SER A 783 7.24 10.95 23.23
C SER A 783 6.11 10.18 23.93
N ARG A 784 6.13 10.08 25.27
CA ARG A 784 5.06 9.44 26.03
C ARG A 784 3.78 10.27 25.99
N GLN A 785 3.89 11.58 26.18
CA GLN A 785 2.77 12.53 26.08
C GLN A 785 2.16 12.50 24.66
N MET A 786 3.02 12.51 23.63
CA MET A 786 2.60 12.40 22.22
C MET A 786 1.75 11.17 21.95
N ARG A 787 2.20 9.97 22.36
CA ARG A 787 1.44 8.73 22.15
C ARG A 787 0.05 8.77 22.80
N ARG A 788 -0.06 9.38 23.98
CA ARG A 788 -1.34 9.56 24.66
C ARG A 788 -2.23 10.57 23.93
N PHE A 789 -1.66 11.70 23.51
CA PHE A 789 -2.38 12.71 22.75
C PHE A 789 -2.95 12.15 21.44
N LEU A 790 -2.11 11.48 20.64
CA LEU A 790 -2.51 10.90 19.36
C LEU A 790 -3.48 9.71 19.50
N SER A 791 -3.58 9.09 20.68
CA SER A 791 -4.55 8.01 20.92
C SER A 791 -6.01 8.47 20.87
N GLN A 792 -6.26 9.78 20.99
CA GLN A 792 -7.58 10.39 20.90
C GLN A 792 -8.08 10.56 19.47
N LEU A 793 -7.18 10.46 18.49
CA LEU A 793 -7.52 10.57 17.08
C LEU A 793 -8.34 9.37 16.61
N THR A 794 -9.12 9.52 15.55
CA THR A 794 -9.88 8.42 14.97
C THR A 794 -8.94 7.37 14.37
N SER A 795 -9.46 6.15 14.17
CA SER A 795 -8.70 5.09 13.50
C SER A 795 -8.30 5.44 12.06
N GLU A 796 -9.01 6.35 11.40
CA GLU A 796 -8.64 6.90 10.10
C GLU A 796 -7.49 7.92 10.23
N GLU A 797 -7.62 8.90 11.13
CA GLU A 797 -6.59 9.91 11.41
C GLU A 797 -5.27 9.23 11.83
N ARG A 798 -5.31 8.18 12.67
CA ARG A 798 -4.11 7.41 13.04
C ARG A 798 -3.50 6.62 11.88
N ARG A 799 -4.32 6.07 10.97
CA ARG A 799 -3.81 5.41 9.75
C ARG A 799 -3.13 6.41 8.81
N LEU A 800 -3.67 7.62 8.72
CA LEU A 800 -3.08 8.72 7.95
C LEU A 800 -1.75 9.19 8.54
N ILE A 801 -1.58 9.14 9.86
CA ILE A 801 -0.30 9.34 10.54
C ILE A 801 0.66 8.21 10.20
N ALA A 802 0.27 6.95 10.40
CA ALA A 802 1.13 5.79 10.13
C ALA A 802 1.62 5.73 8.67
N ALA A 803 0.76 6.06 7.70
CA ALA A 803 1.14 6.13 6.29
C ALA A 803 2.17 7.24 6.00
N ARG A 804 2.06 8.38 6.69
CA ARG A 804 3.00 9.50 6.58
C ARG A 804 4.31 9.24 7.32
N GLU A 805 4.27 8.60 8.49
CA GLU A 805 5.46 8.12 9.22
C GLU A 805 6.24 7.15 8.35
N SER A 806 5.58 6.14 7.77
CA SER A 806 6.20 5.21 6.83
C SER A 806 6.85 5.91 5.64
N LEU A 807 6.19 6.93 5.07
CA LEU A 807 6.74 7.72 3.97
C LEU A 807 7.99 8.53 4.36
N ILE A 808 8.03 9.07 5.58
CA ILE A 808 9.19 9.83 6.08
C ILE A 808 10.31 8.88 6.46
N GLU A 809 10.01 7.77 7.12
CA GLU A 809 10.99 6.74 7.51
C GLU A 809 11.68 6.12 6.30
N THR A 810 10.92 5.76 5.26
CA THR A 810 11.46 5.25 3.98
C THR A 810 12.33 6.26 3.24
N ARG A 811 12.15 7.58 3.50
CA ARG A 811 12.90 8.65 2.84
C ARG A 811 14.04 9.22 3.68
N GLN A 812 13.99 9.07 5.00
CA GLN A 812 15.11 9.32 5.91
C GLN A 812 16.25 8.31 5.71
N GLU A 813 15.99 7.21 4.99
CA GLU A 813 17.03 6.38 4.40
C GLU A 813 17.70 7.10 3.21
N PRO A 814 19.05 7.15 3.15
CA PRO A 814 19.76 8.01 2.22
C PRO A 814 19.58 7.57 0.76
N VAL A 815 19.09 8.49 -0.07
CA VAL A 815 19.14 8.38 -1.54
C VAL A 815 20.61 8.45 -2.00
N ARG A 816 21.17 7.30 -2.40
CA ARG A 816 22.48 7.21 -3.05
C ARG A 816 22.41 7.68 -4.50
N ILE A 817 23.22 8.67 -4.85
CA ILE A 817 23.74 8.84 -6.21
C ILE A 817 25.14 8.21 -6.20
N THR A 818 25.60 7.60 -7.28
CA THR A 818 27.01 7.19 -7.44
C THR A 818 27.41 7.39 -8.89
N ILE A 819 28.39 8.26 -9.11
CA ILE A 819 29.13 8.40 -10.38
C ILE A 819 30.56 7.90 -10.14
N LEU A 820 31.10 7.14 -11.09
CA LEU A 820 32.40 6.46 -11.00
C LEU A 820 33.57 7.29 -11.52
N SER A 821 34.71 7.17 -10.84
CA SER A 821 35.97 6.66 -11.43
C SER A 821 37.12 6.70 -10.40
N GLU A 822 37.72 5.55 -10.12
CA GLU A 822 39.06 5.51 -9.53
C GLU A 822 40.12 5.56 -10.63
N GLU A 823 41.18 6.35 -10.43
CA GLU A 823 42.54 5.83 -10.12
C GLU A 823 43.61 6.94 -10.26
N ARG A 824 44.72 6.82 -9.47
CA ARG A 824 46.15 6.97 -9.91
C ARG A 824 47.15 7.09 -8.73
N PRO A 825 48.49 6.93 -8.92
CA PRO A 825 49.24 6.23 -9.97
C PRO A 825 50.44 5.39 -9.44
N GLY A 826 50.81 4.34 -10.18
CA GLY A 826 52.18 3.81 -10.23
C GLY A 826 52.57 3.54 -11.68
N LEU A 827 53.40 4.43 -12.24
CA LEU A 827 53.91 4.46 -13.62
C LEU A 827 53.96 3.11 -14.38
N GLY A 828 53.01 2.94 -15.31
CA GLY A 828 53.07 1.98 -16.42
C GLY A 828 52.26 2.53 -17.58
N ARG A 829 52.92 2.77 -18.72
CA ARG A 829 52.36 3.39 -19.92
C ARG A 829 50.95 2.90 -20.25
N TRP A 830 50.06 3.87 -20.48
CA TRP A 830 48.80 3.71 -21.20
C TRP A 830 48.96 2.78 -22.40
N ARG A 831 48.55 1.53 -22.25
CA ARG A 831 47.84 0.85 -23.32
C ARG A 831 46.38 1.00 -22.98
N ALA A 832 45.69 1.81 -23.77
CA ALA A 832 44.25 1.72 -23.93
C ALA A 832 43.89 0.25 -24.19
N LEU A 833 43.55 -0.49 -23.14
CA LEU A 833 42.78 -1.71 -23.26
C LEU A 833 41.37 -1.20 -23.53
N ARG A 834 41.07 -1.12 -24.84
CA ARG A 834 39.81 -0.71 -25.45
C ARG A 834 38.63 -1.02 -24.54
N GLU A 835 37.76 -0.03 -24.36
CA GLU A 835 36.34 -0.27 -24.24
C GLU A 835 35.98 -1.43 -25.18
N SER A 836 35.64 -2.59 -24.63
CA SER A 836 34.79 -3.51 -25.37
C SER A 836 33.39 -2.90 -25.32
N ALA A 837 33.22 -1.77 -26.02
CA ALA A 837 31.90 -1.37 -26.46
C ALA A 837 31.27 -2.62 -27.08
N PRO A 838 30.05 -3.01 -26.66
CA PRO A 838 29.40 -4.18 -27.22
C PRO A 838 29.46 -4.09 -28.75
N ALA A 839 29.78 -5.19 -29.42
CA ALA A 839 29.87 -5.21 -30.88
C ALA A 839 28.60 -4.57 -31.48
N PRO A 840 28.73 -3.62 -32.43
CA PRO A 840 27.58 -2.96 -33.03
C PRO A 840 26.66 -4.01 -33.68
N LEU A 841 25.38 -3.68 -33.79
CA LEU A 841 24.44 -4.57 -34.47
C LEU A 841 24.89 -4.76 -35.93
N PRO A 842 24.68 -5.96 -36.51
CA PRO A 842 24.97 -6.19 -37.93
C PRO A 842 24.24 -5.17 -38.81
N ALA A 843 24.91 -4.62 -39.82
CA ALA A 843 24.34 -3.59 -40.69
C ALA A 843 23.11 -4.06 -41.50
N ASN A 844 22.93 -5.37 -41.63
CA ASN A 844 21.82 -6.03 -42.32
C ASN A 844 20.66 -6.44 -41.38
N LEU A 845 20.74 -6.13 -40.09
CA LEU A 845 19.69 -6.43 -39.12
C LEU A 845 18.60 -5.34 -39.20
N PRO A 846 17.30 -5.69 -39.31
CA PRO A 846 16.21 -4.71 -39.38
C PRO A 846 15.87 -4.13 -37.99
N VAL A 847 16.91 -3.84 -37.20
CA VAL A 847 16.84 -3.33 -35.82
C VAL A 847 17.70 -2.09 -35.75
N SER A 848 17.09 -0.96 -35.42
CA SER A 848 17.80 0.30 -35.23
C SER A 848 18.46 0.37 -33.86
N GLU A 849 17.86 -0.27 -32.85
CA GLU A 849 18.32 -0.16 -31.47
C GLU A 849 17.96 -1.37 -30.60
N THR A 850 18.81 -1.73 -29.64
CA THR A 850 18.50 -2.69 -28.56
C THR A 850 18.86 -2.10 -27.21
N LEU A 851 18.11 -2.45 -26.16
CA LEU A 851 18.32 -2.01 -24.77
C LEU A 851 17.95 -3.15 -23.80
N LEU A 852 18.86 -3.54 -22.92
CA LEU A 852 18.60 -4.52 -21.85
C LEU A 852 18.78 -3.87 -20.48
N ARG A 853 17.74 -3.92 -19.64
CA ARG A 853 17.72 -3.36 -18.28
C ARG A 853 16.66 -4.06 -17.42
N GLU A 854 16.96 -4.27 -16.13
CA GLU A 854 16.00 -4.73 -15.10
C GLU A 854 15.19 -5.97 -15.50
N GLY A 855 15.84 -6.94 -16.17
CA GLY A 855 15.14 -8.16 -16.56
C GLY A 855 14.23 -8.01 -17.77
N ARG A 856 14.39 -6.96 -18.60
CA ARG A 856 13.60 -6.74 -19.82
C ARG A 856 14.50 -6.30 -20.98
N LEU A 857 14.23 -6.85 -22.17
CA LEU A 857 14.90 -6.51 -23.43
C LEU A 857 13.93 -5.69 -24.27
N TRP A 858 14.35 -4.50 -24.70
CA TRP A 858 13.69 -3.67 -25.70
C TRP A 858 14.47 -3.70 -27.02
N VAL A 859 13.73 -3.72 -28.11
CA VAL A 859 14.24 -3.72 -29.48
C VAL A 859 13.44 -2.72 -30.29
N ARG A 860 14.12 -1.82 -30.97
CA ARG A 860 13.53 -0.84 -31.88
C ARG A 860 13.71 -1.32 -33.31
N CYS A 861 12.62 -1.60 -34.00
CA CYS A 861 12.58 -2.15 -35.35
C CYS A 861 11.36 -1.60 -36.10
N ALA A 862 11.32 -1.78 -37.42
CA ALA A 862 10.11 -1.54 -38.19
C ALA A 862 9.03 -2.57 -37.80
N PRO A 863 7.73 -2.20 -37.75
CA PRO A 863 6.65 -3.10 -37.33
C PRO A 863 6.64 -4.44 -38.09
N GLU A 864 6.95 -4.43 -39.38
CA GLU A 864 6.96 -5.62 -40.24
C GLU A 864 8.16 -6.54 -39.95
N ALA A 865 9.22 -6.02 -39.34
CA ALA A 865 10.40 -6.79 -38.96
C ALA A 865 10.27 -7.44 -37.58
N ALA A 866 9.31 -6.99 -36.76
CA ALA A 866 9.13 -7.49 -35.40
C ALA A 866 8.67 -8.95 -35.34
N GLU A 867 7.87 -9.41 -36.32
CA GLU A 867 7.35 -10.79 -36.37
C GLU A 867 8.45 -11.86 -36.50
N GLY A 868 9.62 -11.49 -37.05
CA GLY A 868 10.78 -12.37 -37.22
C GLY A 868 11.86 -12.24 -36.14
N LEU A 869 11.64 -11.43 -35.09
CA LEU A 869 12.63 -11.15 -34.04
C LEU A 869 12.23 -11.82 -32.72
N CYS A 870 13.17 -12.55 -32.12
CA CYS A 870 12.98 -13.22 -30.83
C CYS A 870 14.15 -12.95 -29.88
N ALA A 871 13.86 -12.94 -28.57
CA ALA A 871 14.89 -13.04 -27.55
C ALA A 871 15.21 -14.51 -27.27
N GLY A 872 16.49 -14.89 -27.37
CA GLY A 872 16.97 -16.25 -27.24
C GLY A 872 17.76 -16.51 -25.95
N ARG A 873 17.62 -17.69 -25.36
CA ARG A 873 18.52 -18.23 -24.32
C ARG A 873 18.64 -19.75 -24.43
N GLY A 874 19.83 -20.24 -24.77
CA GLY A 874 20.13 -21.68 -24.72
C GLY A 874 19.20 -22.57 -25.57
N GLY A 875 18.63 -22.04 -26.65
CA GLY A 875 17.70 -22.74 -27.54
C GLY A 875 16.21 -22.47 -27.30
N LEU A 876 15.86 -21.67 -26.29
CA LEU A 876 14.51 -21.11 -26.11
C LEU A 876 14.42 -19.74 -26.77
N SER A 877 13.39 -19.52 -27.59
CA SER A 877 13.14 -18.26 -28.29
C SER A 877 11.79 -17.69 -27.88
N VAL A 878 11.75 -16.43 -27.44
CA VAL A 878 10.53 -15.72 -27.02
C VAL A 878 10.30 -14.53 -27.97
N PRO A 879 9.10 -14.42 -28.58
CA PRO A 879 8.81 -13.30 -29.47
C PRO A 879 8.77 -11.96 -28.72
N LEU A 880 9.07 -10.88 -29.43
CA LEU A 880 8.92 -9.53 -28.92
C LEU A 880 7.47 -9.05 -29.08
N VAL A 881 6.97 -8.27 -28.12
CA VAL A 881 5.62 -7.68 -28.19
C VAL A 881 5.71 -6.16 -28.37
N PRO A 882 4.77 -5.51 -29.09
CA PRO A 882 4.76 -4.05 -29.23
C PRO A 882 4.73 -3.33 -27.88
N ASP A 883 5.56 -2.30 -27.74
CA ASP A 883 5.70 -1.48 -26.54
C ASP A 883 5.59 0.00 -26.95
N PRO A 884 4.36 0.57 -26.97
CA PRO A 884 4.11 1.90 -27.55
C PRO A 884 4.77 3.04 -26.76
N ASP A 885 5.01 2.83 -25.46
CA ASP A 885 5.63 3.81 -24.58
C ASP A 885 7.16 3.78 -24.70
N GLY A 886 7.72 2.62 -25.03
CA GLY A 886 9.16 2.41 -25.15
C GLY A 886 9.91 2.59 -23.81
N PRO A 887 11.23 2.40 -23.79
CA PRO A 887 12.02 2.66 -22.60
C PRO A 887 12.19 4.17 -22.35
N ALA A 888 12.05 4.61 -21.09
CA ALA A 888 12.42 5.94 -20.65
C ALA A 888 13.95 6.11 -20.68
N ILE A 889 14.51 6.49 -21.82
CA ILE A 889 15.96 6.65 -21.99
C ILE A 889 16.37 8.05 -21.50
N GLY A 890 16.93 8.13 -20.30
CA GLY A 890 17.54 9.36 -19.79
C GLY A 890 18.75 9.82 -20.62
N GLN A 891 18.94 11.13 -20.79
CA GLN A 891 20.21 11.70 -21.27
C GLN A 891 21.29 11.54 -20.18
N ALA A 892 22.55 11.37 -20.58
CA ALA A 892 23.66 11.26 -19.62
C ALA A 892 23.80 12.55 -18.78
N PRO A 893 24.18 12.46 -17.49
CA PRO A 893 24.40 13.63 -16.64
C PRO A 893 25.42 14.59 -17.25
N VAL A 894 25.14 15.89 -17.22
CA VAL A 894 26.08 16.92 -17.68
C VAL A 894 26.78 17.51 -16.45
N PRO A 895 28.08 17.25 -16.23
CA PRO A 895 28.81 17.85 -15.12
C PRO A 895 29.04 19.34 -15.38
N LEU A 896 28.82 20.19 -14.36
CA LEU A 896 29.20 21.59 -14.40
C LEU A 896 30.56 21.77 -13.70
N PRO A 897 31.53 22.43 -14.34
CA PRO A 897 32.87 22.58 -13.78
C PRO A 897 32.85 23.46 -12.52
N LEU A 898 33.70 23.12 -11.55
CA LEU A 898 33.94 24.00 -10.41
C LEU A 898 34.75 25.23 -10.87
N ALA A 899 34.43 26.39 -10.30
CA ALA A 899 35.13 27.65 -10.57
C ALA A 899 35.85 28.14 -9.31
N PRO A 900 37.14 27.80 -9.11
CA PRO A 900 37.87 28.20 -7.91
C PRO A 900 38.10 29.72 -7.88
N SER A 901 37.18 30.43 -7.23
CA SER A 901 37.30 31.87 -6.96
C SER A 901 37.24 32.12 -5.46
N SER A 902 38.40 32.37 -4.86
CA SER A 902 38.48 32.72 -3.44
C SER A 902 37.82 34.08 -3.23
N ALA A 903 36.94 34.20 -2.23
CA ALA A 903 36.13 35.39 -2.00
C ALA A 903 36.10 35.74 -0.52
N GLY A 904 36.39 37.00 -0.19
CA GLY A 904 36.45 37.49 1.19
C GLY A 904 37.45 36.70 2.02
N ALA A 905 36.99 36.13 3.14
CA ALA A 905 37.80 35.31 4.05
C ALA A 905 37.74 33.80 3.75
N VAL A 906 37.25 33.41 2.58
CA VAL A 906 37.09 32.01 2.16
C VAL A 906 37.99 31.71 0.96
N ARG A 907 38.89 30.74 1.14
CA ARG A 907 39.80 30.26 0.10
C ARG A 907 39.26 28.99 -0.54
N PHE A 908 39.20 28.95 -1.86
CA PHE A 908 38.67 27.80 -2.60
C PHE A 908 39.80 27.05 -3.34
N ASP A 909 40.10 25.83 -2.90
CA ASP A 909 41.12 24.95 -3.48
C ASP A 909 40.45 23.78 -4.24
N THR A 910 41.00 23.37 -5.39
CA THR A 910 40.58 22.12 -6.10
C THR A 910 41.64 21.01 -6.07
N ARG A 911 42.78 21.26 -5.38
CA ARG A 911 43.92 20.33 -5.28
C ARG A 911 44.52 20.32 -3.87
N GLY A 912 45.28 19.28 -3.53
CA GLY A 912 46.02 19.20 -2.27
C GLY A 912 45.22 18.62 -1.09
N PHE A 913 44.21 17.81 -1.37
CA PHE A 913 43.35 17.14 -0.37
C PHE A 913 42.81 15.78 -0.86
N GLU A 914 43.63 14.98 -1.53
CA GLU A 914 43.23 13.74 -2.23
C GLU A 914 42.51 12.69 -1.35
N ALA A 915 42.76 12.66 -0.04
CA ALA A 915 42.04 11.79 0.90
C ALA A 915 40.56 12.19 1.12
N TRP A 916 40.19 13.38 0.68
CA TRP A 916 38.85 13.98 0.81
C TRP A 916 38.29 14.37 -0.56
N ARG A 917 38.73 13.71 -1.64
CA ARG A 917 38.15 13.90 -2.97
C ARG A 917 37.34 12.66 -3.30
N VAL A 918 36.08 12.87 -3.69
CA VAL A 918 35.23 11.76 -4.11
C VAL A 918 35.82 11.15 -5.38
N ALA A 919 36.02 9.83 -5.38
CA ALA A 919 36.58 9.14 -6.52
C ALA A 919 35.72 9.37 -7.78
N GLY A 920 36.29 10.08 -8.76
CA GLY A 920 35.69 10.30 -10.08
C GLY A 920 34.75 11.49 -10.21
N LEU A 921 34.61 12.27 -9.14
CA LEU A 921 33.97 13.58 -9.19
C LEU A 921 35.01 14.65 -8.90
N GLU A 922 35.01 15.72 -9.70
CA GLU A 922 35.75 16.91 -9.32
C GLU A 922 35.23 17.36 -7.94
N THR A 923 36.13 17.58 -6.98
CA THR A 923 35.78 17.97 -5.62
C THR A 923 36.61 19.19 -5.26
N GLY A 924 35.95 20.23 -4.79
CA GLY A 924 36.54 21.46 -4.31
C GLY A 924 36.45 21.56 -2.79
N ARG A 925 37.39 22.29 -2.19
CA ARG A 925 37.52 22.50 -0.75
C ARG A 925 37.51 23.98 -0.43
N LEU A 926 36.49 24.44 0.29
CA LEU A 926 36.40 25.80 0.81
C LEU A 926 37.01 25.84 2.21
N ILE A 927 37.92 26.76 2.46
CA ILE A 927 38.62 26.94 3.73
C ILE A 927 38.27 28.32 4.26
N VAL A 928 37.65 28.34 5.44
CA VAL A 928 37.38 29.56 6.18
C VAL A 928 38.67 29.99 6.90
N GLU A 929 39.28 31.07 6.44
CA GLU A 929 40.55 31.58 6.98
C GLU A 929 40.33 32.49 8.20
N ASP A 930 39.28 33.31 8.16
CA ASP A 930 38.80 34.15 9.26
C ASP A 930 37.29 33.96 9.46
N PRO A 931 36.85 33.25 10.51
CA PRO A 931 35.42 33.00 10.77
C PRO A 931 34.56 34.26 10.91
N ALA A 932 35.10 35.35 11.47
CA ALA A 932 34.31 36.57 11.70
C ALA A 932 34.09 37.35 10.39
N ALA A 933 35.08 37.37 9.51
CA ALA A 933 34.95 37.98 8.18
C ALA A 933 34.25 37.06 7.16
N ALA A 934 34.20 35.75 7.40
CA ALA A 934 33.57 34.79 6.51
C ALA A 934 32.03 34.78 6.59
N GLU A 935 31.43 35.27 7.70
CA GLU A 935 29.97 35.28 7.89
C GLU A 935 29.22 36.08 6.81
N THR A 936 29.85 37.13 6.28
CA THR A 936 29.33 37.96 5.19
C THR A 936 29.93 37.62 3.82
N SER A 937 30.84 36.65 3.75
CA SER A 937 31.49 36.24 2.50
C SER A 937 30.55 35.35 1.68
N ARG A 938 30.50 35.60 0.37
CA ARG A 938 29.81 34.76 -0.62
C ARG A 938 30.86 34.24 -1.61
N CYS A 939 31.05 32.92 -1.67
CA CYS A 939 32.07 32.28 -2.49
C CYS A 939 31.42 31.52 -3.64
N PRO A 940 31.59 31.97 -4.90
CA PRO A 940 31.09 31.24 -6.07
C PRO A 940 31.72 29.85 -6.15
N VAL A 941 30.88 28.84 -6.33
CA VAL A 941 31.30 27.43 -6.50
C VAL A 941 31.42 27.09 -7.99
N THR A 942 30.58 27.69 -8.84
CA THR A 942 30.56 27.49 -10.31
C THR A 942 30.52 28.83 -11.06
N GLU A 943 31.02 28.87 -12.29
CA GLU A 943 31.07 30.09 -13.15
C GLU A 943 29.70 30.52 -13.71
N GLY A 944 28.73 29.60 -13.74
CA GLY A 944 27.38 29.82 -14.24
C GLY A 944 27.10 29.07 -15.54
N VAL A 945 25.93 28.45 -15.66
CA VAL A 945 25.54 27.63 -16.82
C VAL A 945 24.23 28.12 -17.40
N THR A 946 24.24 28.42 -18.70
CA THR A 946 23.03 28.80 -19.43
C THR A 946 22.22 27.55 -19.78
N VAL A 947 21.01 27.49 -19.22
CA VAL A 947 19.99 26.47 -19.48
C VAL A 947 19.02 27.02 -20.53
N PRO A 948 18.92 26.41 -21.71
CA PRO A 948 17.97 26.82 -22.74
C PRO A 948 16.50 26.60 -22.33
N ALA A 949 15.59 27.46 -22.80
CA ALA A 949 14.14 27.34 -22.54
C ALA A 949 13.54 25.97 -22.94
N ALA A 950 14.11 25.33 -23.98
CA ALA A 950 13.61 24.10 -24.57
C ALA A 950 13.93 22.83 -23.75
N GLU A 951 14.79 22.92 -22.72
CA GLU A 951 15.21 21.74 -21.95
C GLU A 951 14.14 21.20 -20.99
N GLY A 952 13.08 21.98 -20.74
CA GLY A 952 12.03 21.62 -19.79
C GLY A 952 12.50 21.68 -18.35
N GLU A 953 11.96 20.81 -17.50
CA GLU A 953 12.35 20.72 -16.09
C GLU A 953 13.66 19.95 -15.92
N LEU A 954 14.56 20.47 -15.08
CA LEU A 954 15.87 19.90 -14.82
C LEU A 954 16.10 19.73 -13.31
N GLU A 955 17.11 18.96 -12.94
CA GLU A 955 17.57 18.79 -11.56
C GLU A 955 19.09 18.94 -11.52
N LEU A 956 19.62 19.61 -10.51
CA LEU A 956 21.06 19.80 -10.31
C LEU A 956 21.48 19.10 -9.02
N SER A 957 22.30 18.05 -9.15
CA SER A 957 22.76 17.26 -8.01
C SER A 957 24.19 17.61 -7.62
N VAL A 958 24.47 17.73 -6.33
CA VAL A 958 25.79 18.06 -5.77
C VAL A 958 26.00 17.33 -4.46
N ALA A 959 27.25 16.97 -4.12
CA ALA A 959 27.58 16.33 -2.85
C ALA A 959 28.42 17.27 -1.96
N LEU A 960 28.02 17.37 -0.69
CA LEU A 960 28.50 18.33 0.30
C LEU A 960 29.06 17.63 1.53
N ALA A 961 30.12 18.15 2.12
CA ALA A 961 30.58 17.72 3.44
C ALA A 961 31.14 18.90 4.23
N ALA A 962 31.03 18.83 5.55
CA ALA A 962 31.47 19.90 6.43
C ALA A 962 32.36 19.39 7.56
N HIS A 963 33.53 19.98 7.71
CA HIS A 963 34.44 19.72 8.81
C HIS A 963 34.71 21.00 9.62
N ARG A 964 34.12 21.07 10.82
CA ARG A 964 34.28 22.19 11.78
C ARG A 964 33.81 23.55 11.22
N ALA A 965 32.86 23.53 10.28
CA ALA A 965 32.28 24.69 9.62
C ALA A 965 30.77 24.49 9.48
N GLU A 966 30.03 25.59 9.41
CA GLU A 966 28.63 25.67 8.98
C GLU A 966 28.57 26.65 7.81
N ALA A 967 27.76 26.33 6.78
CA ALA A 967 27.54 27.18 5.62
C ALA A 967 26.25 26.75 4.92
N ARG A 968 25.82 27.54 3.94
CA ARG A 968 24.74 27.20 3.00
C ARG A 968 25.28 27.16 1.57
N LEU A 969 24.65 26.36 0.74
CA LEU A 969 24.83 26.35 -0.70
C LEU A 969 23.56 26.87 -1.36
N VAL A 970 23.68 27.92 -2.15
CA VAL A 970 22.60 28.65 -2.82
C VAL A 970 22.70 28.41 -4.31
N LEU A 971 21.63 27.93 -4.93
CA LEU A 971 21.44 28.00 -6.38
C LEU A 971 20.82 29.36 -6.70
N GLU A 972 21.46 30.18 -7.51
CA GLU A 972 20.92 31.50 -7.91
C GLU A 972 20.93 31.68 -9.43
N GLU A 973 19.97 32.47 -9.93
CA GLU A 973 19.89 32.88 -11.32
C GLU A 973 20.68 34.18 -11.52
N ALA A 974 21.76 34.14 -12.31
CA ALA A 974 22.62 35.29 -12.55
C ALA A 974 21.84 36.44 -13.20
N GLY A 975 21.94 37.65 -12.63
CA GLY A 975 21.33 38.85 -13.19
C GLY A 975 21.96 39.28 -14.53
N PRO A 976 21.30 40.18 -15.29
CA PRO A 976 21.68 40.56 -16.66
C PRO A 976 23.12 41.09 -16.84
N ASP A 977 23.78 41.54 -15.77
CA ASP A 977 25.17 42.05 -15.78
C ASP A 977 26.14 41.23 -14.89
N GLY A 978 25.79 39.99 -14.52
CA GLY A 978 26.61 39.13 -13.64
C GLY A 978 26.53 39.45 -12.14
N ALA A 979 25.65 40.39 -11.75
CA ALA A 979 25.34 40.73 -10.36
C ALA A 979 24.82 39.53 -9.54
N ALA A 980 24.78 39.67 -8.20
CA ALA A 980 24.14 38.69 -7.32
C ALA A 980 22.70 38.44 -7.78
N GLY A 981 22.38 37.17 -8.04
CA GLY A 981 21.09 36.74 -8.55
C GLY A 981 20.03 36.62 -7.48
N GLU A 982 18.76 36.45 -7.88
CA GLU A 982 17.74 35.94 -6.96
C GLU A 982 18.01 34.44 -6.68
N PRO A 983 17.95 34.01 -5.41
CA PRO A 983 18.09 32.61 -5.06
C PRO A 983 16.92 31.81 -5.64
N VAL A 984 17.25 30.78 -6.40
CA VAL A 984 16.32 29.78 -6.94
C VAL A 984 15.98 28.76 -5.86
N ASP A 985 17.00 28.29 -5.11
CA ASP A 985 16.86 27.32 -4.02
C ASP A 985 18.11 27.34 -3.12
N THR A 986 18.03 26.83 -1.88
CA THR A 986 19.12 26.89 -0.88
C THR A 986 19.12 25.68 0.06
N VAL A 987 20.32 25.14 0.34
CA VAL A 987 20.51 23.99 1.23
C VAL A 987 21.66 24.22 2.22
N ALA A 988 21.47 23.81 3.47
CA ALA A 988 22.51 23.86 4.50
C ALA A 988 23.42 22.62 4.47
N PHE A 989 24.69 22.79 4.80
CA PHE A 989 25.63 21.68 4.94
C PHE A 989 25.35 20.88 6.24
N ASP A 990 25.15 19.57 6.13
CA ASP A 990 24.99 18.66 7.27
C ASP A 990 26.35 18.20 7.82
N ARG A 991 26.54 18.42 9.12
CA ARG A 991 27.76 18.12 9.87
C ARG A 991 27.98 16.64 10.18
N THR A 992 26.97 15.79 9.97
CA THR A 992 27.14 14.34 10.07
C THR A 992 27.97 13.78 8.91
N PHE A 993 28.07 14.52 7.81
CA PHE A 993 28.87 14.17 6.63
C PHE A 993 30.22 14.87 6.67
N THR A 994 31.24 14.11 7.09
CA THR A 994 32.58 14.66 7.32
C THR A 994 33.46 14.68 6.07
N GLY A 995 33.05 14.00 5.00
CA GLY A 995 33.81 13.83 3.77
C GLY A 995 34.68 12.56 3.77
N GLY A 996 35.37 12.32 2.66
CA GLY A 996 36.21 11.14 2.42
C GLY A 996 36.43 10.89 0.93
N GLN A 997 36.86 9.69 0.56
CA GLN A 997 36.98 9.27 -0.84
C GLN A 997 35.70 8.62 -1.39
N ALA A 998 34.86 8.11 -0.49
CA ALA A 998 33.57 7.54 -0.79
C ALA A 998 32.46 8.60 -0.65
N LEU A 999 31.48 8.54 -1.55
CA LEU A 999 30.38 9.49 -1.63
C LEU A 999 29.42 9.41 -0.44
N ASP A 1000 29.40 8.31 0.30
CA ASP A 1000 28.60 8.16 1.54
C ASP A 1000 29.15 8.94 2.73
N GLY A 1001 30.36 9.47 2.63
CA GLY A 1001 30.89 10.50 3.52
C GLY A 1001 30.34 11.91 3.23
N TYR A 1002 29.49 12.07 2.20
CA TYR A 1002 28.94 13.35 1.74
C TYR A 1002 27.40 13.35 1.75
N GLN A 1003 26.82 14.50 2.08
CA GLN A 1003 25.41 14.83 1.92
C GLN A 1003 25.14 15.06 0.43
N VAL A 1004 24.28 14.26 -0.18
CA VAL A 1004 23.90 14.45 -1.58
C VAL A 1004 22.65 15.33 -1.64
N VAL A 1005 22.78 16.49 -2.28
CA VAL A 1005 21.77 17.52 -2.42
C VAL A 1005 21.30 17.62 -3.86
N ARG A 1006 20.02 17.94 -4.06
CA ARG A 1006 19.38 18.11 -5.37
C ARG A 1006 18.61 19.42 -5.39
N PHE A 1007 18.91 20.27 -6.37
CA PHE A 1007 18.15 21.48 -6.64
C PHE A 1007 17.26 21.26 -7.84
N ARG A 1008 15.94 21.47 -7.68
CA ARG A 1008 15.00 21.36 -8.80
C ARG A 1008 15.00 22.67 -9.58
N ILE A 1009 15.08 22.58 -10.90
CA ILE A 1009 15.09 23.72 -11.82
C ILE A 1009 13.80 23.61 -12.66
N PRO A 1010 12.73 24.35 -12.29
CA PRO A 1010 11.45 24.30 -13.01
C PRO A 1010 11.64 24.70 -14.47
N ALA A 1011 10.84 24.18 -15.41
CA ALA A 1011 10.87 24.64 -16.79
C ALA A 1011 10.61 26.16 -16.89
N ALA A 1012 11.31 26.87 -17.78
CA ALA A 1012 11.04 28.28 -18.06
C ALA A 1012 10.95 28.54 -19.55
N GLY A 1013 10.07 29.47 -19.94
CA GLY A 1013 9.92 29.90 -21.34
C GLY A 1013 11.06 30.77 -21.87
N ARG A 1014 12.18 30.91 -21.14
CA ARG A 1014 13.36 31.70 -21.52
C ARG A 1014 14.64 31.02 -21.04
N ASP A 1015 15.75 31.36 -21.68
CA ASP A 1015 17.08 30.93 -21.25
C ASP A 1015 17.41 31.55 -19.89
N ARG A 1016 18.06 30.77 -19.01
CA ARG A 1016 18.47 31.19 -17.66
C ARG A 1016 19.91 30.82 -17.42
N THR A 1017 20.68 31.68 -16.75
CA THR A 1017 22.05 31.36 -16.35
C THR A 1017 22.07 31.07 -14.85
N LEU A 1018 22.37 29.83 -14.47
CA LEU A 1018 22.33 29.37 -13.08
C LEU A 1018 23.73 29.18 -12.52
N ARG A 1019 23.98 29.58 -11.27
CA ARG A 1019 25.26 29.32 -10.57
C ARG A 1019 25.06 28.91 -9.12
N LEU A 1020 25.98 28.12 -8.60
CA LEU A 1020 26.08 27.78 -7.18
C LEU A 1020 26.99 28.76 -6.43
N VAL A 1021 26.54 29.21 -5.26
CA VAL A 1021 27.27 30.09 -4.36
C VAL A 1021 27.20 29.53 -2.94
N ALA A 1022 28.34 29.41 -2.27
CA ALA A 1022 28.38 29.09 -0.85
C ALA A 1022 28.42 30.38 -0.01
N ASP A 1023 27.56 30.49 1.00
CA ASP A 1023 27.50 31.66 1.88
C ASP A 1023 27.19 31.31 3.35
N ARG A 1024 27.08 32.36 4.19
CA ARG A 1024 26.76 32.26 5.63
C ARG A 1024 27.72 31.33 6.39
N PHE A 1025 29.02 31.53 6.19
CA PHE A 1025 30.05 30.70 6.83
C PHE A 1025 30.14 31.01 8.33
N HIS A 1026 29.98 29.99 9.17
CA HIS A 1026 30.09 30.11 10.61
C HIS A 1026 30.97 29.00 11.22
N ARG A 1027 31.56 29.29 12.38
CA ARG A 1027 32.29 28.29 13.18
C ARG A 1027 31.47 27.97 14.45
N PRO A 1028 30.99 26.72 14.60
CA PRO A 1028 30.14 26.37 15.72
C PRO A 1028 30.82 26.53 17.09
N GLU A 1029 30.06 26.97 18.09
CA GLU A 1029 30.51 27.09 19.47
C GLU A 1029 30.97 25.74 20.05
N GLY A 1030 32.05 25.76 20.85
CA GLY A 1030 32.61 24.56 21.51
C GLY A 1030 33.60 23.72 20.67
N VAL A 1031 33.85 24.05 19.40
CA VAL A 1031 34.81 23.30 18.55
C VAL A 1031 36.23 23.89 18.64
N ALA A 1032 37.07 23.33 19.51
CA ALA A 1032 38.46 23.77 19.70
C ALA A 1032 39.44 23.17 18.65
N GLY A 1033 40.31 24.03 18.07
CA GLY A 1033 41.44 23.64 17.21
C GLY A 1033 41.12 23.30 15.74
N GLY A 1034 42.08 23.55 14.84
CA GLY A 1034 42.01 23.26 13.39
C GLY A 1034 41.28 24.30 12.53
N LYS A 1035 41.45 24.21 11.20
CA LYS A 1035 40.76 25.05 10.21
C LYS A 1035 39.33 24.55 9.96
N SER A 1036 38.42 25.47 9.68
CA SER A 1036 37.04 25.20 9.27
C SER A 1036 37.00 24.97 7.76
N VAL A 1037 36.55 23.79 7.34
CA VAL A 1037 36.67 23.31 5.95
C VAL A 1037 35.35 22.74 5.48
N LEU A 1038 34.97 23.05 4.25
CA LEU A 1038 33.80 22.49 3.55
C LEU A 1038 34.28 21.84 2.25
N PHE A 1039 33.57 20.81 1.80
CA PHE A 1039 33.84 20.12 0.54
C PHE A 1039 32.58 20.13 -0.32
N VAL A 1040 32.75 20.36 -1.62
CA VAL A 1040 31.67 20.38 -2.60
C VAL A 1040 32.13 19.68 -3.87
N THR A 1041 31.32 18.76 -4.41
CA THR A 1041 31.61 18.15 -5.72
C THR A 1041 31.19 19.05 -6.87
N ALA A 1042 31.73 18.84 -8.07
CA ALA A 1042 31.14 19.38 -9.28
C ALA A 1042 29.68 18.94 -9.38
N PRO A 1043 28.74 19.86 -9.56
CA PRO A 1043 27.33 19.52 -9.69
C PRO A 1043 27.04 18.84 -11.03
N LEU A 1044 25.97 18.06 -11.06
CA LEU A 1044 25.53 17.27 -12.19
C LEU A 1044 24.14 17.72 -12.59
N LEU A 1045 23.96 18.16 -13.83
CA LEU A 1045 22.66 18.52 -14.38
C LEU A 1045 21.97 17.28 -14.95
N LEU A 1046 20.72 17.06 -14.54
CA LEU A 1046 19.89 15.87 -14.76
C LEU A 1046 18.51 16.29 -15.30
N LYS A 1047 17.79 15.36 -15.96
CA LYS A 1047 16.35 15.47 -16.23
C LYS A 1047 15.58 14.63 -15.20
N PRO A 1048 14.47 15.11 -14.61
CA PRO A 1048 13.74 14.38 -13.55
C PRO A 1048 13.26 12.97 -13.95
N SER A 1049 13.06 12.72 -15.25
CA SER A 1049 12.72 11.40 -15.80
C SER A 1049 13.91 10.44 -15.94
N ALA A 1050 15.12 10.88 -15.62
CA ALA A 1050 16.36 10.10 -15.68
C ALA A 1050 16.87 9.83 -14.27
N LEU A 1051 16.49 8.70 -13.67
CA LEU A 1051 17.22 8.18 -12.52
C LEU A 1051 18.69 7.94 -12.93
N PRO A 1052 19.69 8.29 -12.10
CA PRO A 1052 21.08 7.94 -12.39
C PRO A 1052 21.23 6.41 -12.27
N ASP A 1053 21.37 5.74 -13.41
CA ASP A 1053 21.58 4.30 -13.45
C ASP A 1053 23.02 3.96 -12.99
N LEU A 1054 23.17 3.30 -11.84
CA LEU A 1054 24.40 2.58 -11.46
C LEU A 1054 24.64 1.32 -12.32
N VAL A 1055 23.70 1.06 -13.23
CA VAL A 1055 23.56 -0.09 -14.11
C VAL A 1055 23.79 0.42 -15.53
N TRP A 1056 24.79 -0.06 -16.25
CA TRP A 1056 24.97 0.38 -17.64
C TRP A 1056 23.97 -0.37 -18.52
N PRO A 1057 22.96 0.29 -19.11
CA PRO A 1057 22.09 -0.39 -20.05
C PRO A 1057 22.95 -0.93 -21.21
N ALA A 1058 22.75 -2.20 -21.58
CA ALA A 1058 23.42 -2.76 -22.76
C ALA A 1058 22.72 -2.22 -24.03
N ARG A 1059 22.96 -0.95 -24.33
CA ARG A 1059 22.40 -0.24 -25.48
C ARG A 1059 23.27 -0.45 -26.71
N ARG A 1060 22.70 -0.88 -27.83
CA ARG A 1060 23.40 -1.00 -29.12
C ARG A 1060 22.59 -0.33 -30.22
N ARG A 1061 23.24 0.43 -31.09
CA ARG A 1061 22.63 1.07 -32.27
C ARG A 1061 23.22 0.51 -33.56
N ALA A 1062 22.38 0.38 -34.59
CA ALA A 1062 22.85 0.08 -35.94
C ALA A 1062 23.40 1.37 -36.60
N PRO A 1063 24.52 1.31 -37.33
CA PRO A 1063 25.03 2.46 -38.06
C PRO A 1063 24.08 2.85 -39.22
N GLY A 1064 23.58 4.09 -39.22
CA GLY A 1064 22.80 4.67 -40.33
C GLY A 1064 21.27 4.62 -40.22
N ALA A 1065 20.70 4.24 -39.06
CA ALA A 1065 19.26 3.99 -38.90
C ALA A 1065 18.40 5.20 -38.47
N GLU A 1066 18.68 6.42 -38.95
CA GLU A 1066 18.02 7.65 -38.46
C GLU A 1066 16.71 8.05 -39.18
N THR A 1067 16.16 7.24 -40.09
CA THR A 1067 15.18 7.78 -41.07
C THR A 1067 13.91 6.97 -41.39
N ALA A 1068 13.43 6.04 -40.55
CA ALA A 1068 12.12 5.38 -40.79
C ALA A 1068 11.31 5.11 -39.52
N GLU A 1069 9.98 4.97 -39.66
CA GLU A 1069 8.97 4.70 -38.62
C GLU A 1069 9.24 3.41 -37.83
N HIS A 1070 10.22 3.44 -36.91
CA HIS A 1070 10.55 2.31 -36.04
C HIS A 1070 9.86 2.45 -34.68
N ALA A 1071 9.17 1.39 -34.26
CA ALA A 1071 8.50 1.28 -32.97
C ALA A 1071 9.29 0.40 -31.99
N TRP A 1072 9.06 0.62 -30.69
CA TRP A 1072 9.63 -0.21 -29.65
C TRP A 1072 8.83 -1.49 -29.48
N HIS A 1073 9.55 -2.57 -29.27
CA HIS A 1073 9.02 -3.88 -28.90
C HIS A 1073 9.82 -4.38 -27.71
N SER A 1074 9.21 -5.13 -26.80
CA SER A 1074 9.89 -5.61 -25.60
C SER A 1074 9.52 -7.05 -25.22
N THR A 1075 10.33 -7.66 -24.37
CA THR A 1075 10.03 -8.94 -23.72
C THR A 1075 10.76 -9.05 -22.39
N ALA A 1076 10.18 -9.79 -21.45
CA ALA A 1076 10.82 -10.04 -20.16
C ALA A 1076 11.99 -11.03 -20.34
N ALA A 1077 13.21 -10.62 -20.04
CA ALA A 1077 14.37 -11.50 -19.99
C ALA A 1077 14.22 -12.60 -18.92
N GLY A 1078 13.40 -12.36 -17.88
CA GLY A 1078 13.03 -13.36 -16.88
C GLY A 1078 12.13 -14.49 -17.41
N ALA A 1079 11.41 -14.27 -18.53
CA ALA A 1079 10.63 -15.32 -19.20
C ALA A 1079 11.52 -16.40 -19.87
N LEU A 1080 12.85 -16.18 -19.88
CA LEU A 1080 13.87 -17.10 -20.36
C LEU A 1080 14.42 -17.96 -19.19
N SER A 1081 13.56 -18.63 -18.42
CA SER A 1081 13.96 -19.47 -17.28
C SER A 1081 14.56 -20.81 -17.73
N GLY A 1082 15.82 -21.11 -17.39
CA GLY A 1082 16.47 -22.38 -17.69
C GLY A 1082 17.79 -22.56 -16.92
N THR A 1083 18.28 -23.81 -16.83
CA THR A 1083 19.44 -24.25 -16.03
C THR A 1083 20.82 -23.95 -16.64
N GLY A 1084 20.88 -23.18 -17.73
CA GLY A 1084 22.14 -22.81 -18.41
C GLY A 1084 22.76 -21.49 -17.92
N PRO A 1085 24.06 -21.25 -18.23
CA PRO A 1085 24.74 -20.00 -17.84
C PRO A 1085 23.96 -18.75 -18.29
N PRO A 1086 23.98 -17.65 -17.53
CA PRO A 1086 23.19 -16.47 -17.86
C PRO A 1086 23.70 -15.84 -19.16
N ARG A 1087 22.91 -15.99 -20.23
CA ARG A 1087 23.18 -15.46 -21.57
C ARG A 1087 21.87 -14.95 -22.17
N VAL A 1088 21.94 -13.83 -22.88
CA VAL A 1088 20.81 -13.26 -23.64
C VAL A 1088 21.23 -13.06 -25.08
N GLU A 1089 20.44 -13.56 -26.01
CA GLU A 1089 20.65 -13.44 -27.45
C GLU A 1089 19.46 -12.73 -28.11
N LEU A 1090 19.71 -12.03 -29.20
CA LEU A 1090 18.70 -11.58 -30.16
C LEU A 1090 18.78 -12.50 -31.38
N GLU A 1091 17.68 -13.11 -31.77
CA GLU A 1091 17.58 -14.10 -32.85
C GLU A 1091 16.67 -13.58 -33.95
N TRP A 1092 17.00 -13.91 -35.21
CA TRP A 1092 16.20 -13.57 -36.39
C TRP A 1092 16.38 -14.62 -37.50
N ASP A 1093 15.52 -14.55 -38.53
CA ASP A 1093 15.62 -15.38 -39.72
C ASP A 1093 16.92 -15.11 -40.50
N GLY A 1094 17.96 -15.88 -40.16
CA GLY A 1094 19.29 -15.79 -40.76
C GLY A 1094 20.45 -15.56 -39.79
N GLY A 1095 20.22 -15.43 -38.49
CA GLY A 1095 21.31 -15.31 -37.52
C GLY A 1095 20.90 -15.10 -36.06
N ARG A 1096 21.92 -14.99 -35.20
CA ARG A 1096 21.77 -14.64 -33.78
C ARG A 1096 22.92 -13.74 -33.31
N GLN A 1097 22.63 -12.85 -32.37
CA GLN A 1097 23.58 -11.92 -31.78
C GLN A 1097 23.51 -12.00 -30.26
N THR A 1098 24.63 -12.29 -29.60
CA THR A 1098 24.69 -12.29 -28.14
C THR A 1098 24.77 -10.87 -27.59
N LEU A 1099 23.86 -10.55 -26.66
CA LEU A 1099 23.73 -9.26 -26.00
C LEU A 1099 24.47 -9.23 -24.65
N VAL A 1100 24.31 -10.29 -23.84
CA VAL A 1100 25.00 -10.52 -22.57
C VAL A 1100 25.52 -11.96 -22.54
N ASP A 1101 26.76 -12.17 -22.11
CA ASP A 1101 27.38 -13.49 -21.95
C ASP A 1101 28.16 -13.59 -20.64
N LEU A 1102 27.57 -14.27 -19.65
CA LEU A 1102 28.21 -14.54 -18.35
C LEU A 1102 28.68 -16.00 -18.25
N ALA A 1103 28.67 -16.76 -19.35
CA ALA A 1103 29.16 -18.13 -19.36
C ALA A 1103 30.65 -18.19 -18.99
N GLY A 1104 30.99 -19.09 -18.06
CA GLY A 1104 32.36 -19.29 -17.60
C GLY A 1104 32.94 -18.17 -16.74
N LEU A 1105 32.14 -17.18 -16.29
CA LEU A 1105 32.64 -16.11 -15.40
C LEU A 1105 33.04 -16.64 -14.02
N GLY A 1106 32.24 -17.54 -13.44
CA GLY A 1106 32.55 -18.25 -12.19
C GLY A 1106 32.92 -17.33 -11.03
N ALA A 1107 32.06 -16.36 -10.71
CA ALA A 1107 32.30 -15.39 -9.65
C ALA A 1107 32.15 -16.04 -8.26
N GLU A 1108 33.22 -15.96 -7.46
CA GLU A 1108 33.28 -16.38 -6.06
C GLU A 1108 33.25 -15.14 -5.17
N VAL A 1109 32.41 -15.18 -4.14
CA VAL A 1109 32.26 -14.09 -3.16
C VAL A 1109 32.41 -14.68 -1.76
N GLU A 1110 33.33 -14.15 -0.98
CA GLU A 1110 33.61 -14.51 0.41
C GLU A 1110 33.48 -13.27 1.30
N LEU A 1111 32.69 -13.33 2.35
CA LEU A 1111 32.59 -12.24 3.33
C LEU A 1111 33.66 -12.42 4.43
N LEU A 1112 34.43 -11.37 4.70
CA LEU A 1112 35.45 -11.32 5.74
C LEU A 1112 35.05 -10.31 6.81
N GLN A 1113 35.15 -10.72 8.09
CA GLN A 1113 35.06 -9.83 9.26
C GLN A 1113 33.84 -8.86 9.23
N ASP A 1114 32.68 -9.39 8.84
CA ASP A 1114 31.36 -8.74 8.81
C ASP A 1114 31.24 -7.43 8.02
N SER A 1115 32.26 -7.07 7.24
CA SER A 1115 32.33 -5.74 6.63
C SER A 1115 33.23 -5.63 5.41
N VAL A 1116 33.83 -6.73 4.93
CA VAL A 1116 34.72 -6.74 3.76
C VAL A 1116 34.33 -7.87 2.83
N LEU A 1117 34.02 -7.57 1.57
CA LEU A 1117 33.77 -8.57 0.54
C LEU A 1117 35.07 -8.93 -0.16
N ARG A 1118 35.42 -10.20 -0.25
CA ARG A 1118 36.49 -10.73 -1.11
C ARG A 1118 35.85 -11.34 -2.36
N LEU A 1119 36.22 -10.81 -3.52
CA LEU A 1119 35.63 -11.13 -4.81
C LEU A 1119 36.68 -11.73 -5.74
N ARG A 1120 36.34 -12.82 -6.43
CA ARG A 1120 37.19 -13.46 -7.44
C ARG A 1120 36.34 -13.95 -8.61
N ALA A 1121 36.89 -13.99 -9.81
CA ALA A 1121 36.24 -14.57 -10.99
C ALA A 1121 37.27 -15.26 -11.88
N GLN A 1122 36.86 -16.17 -12.76
CA GLN A 1122 37.77 -16.91 -13.66
C GLN A 1122 38.35 -16.03 -14.77
N ARG A 1123 37.70 -14.91 -15.11
CA ARG A 1123 38.17 -13.89 -16.06
C ARG A 1123 37.85 -12.49 -15.54
N GLU A 1124 38.55 -11.48 -16.05
CA GLU A 1124 38.23 -10.10 -15.73
C GLU A 1124 36.88 -9.69 -16.31
N ASP A 1125 36.03 -9.10 -15.46
CA ASP A 1125 34.75 -8.53 -15.85
C ASP A 1125 34.31 -7.46 -14.85
N ARG A 1126 33.28 -6.67 -15.21
CA ARG A 1126 32.70 -5.65 -14.34
C ARG A 1126 31.33 -6.09 -13.86
N LEU A 1127 31.04 -5.87 -12.58
CA LEU A 1127 29.80 -6.25 -11.91
C LEU A 1127 29.27 -5.07 -11.07
N ALA A 1128 28.02 -5.17 -10.63
CA ALA A 1128 27.38 -4.21 -9.74
C ALA A 1128 27.02 -4.89 -8.40
N VAL A 1129 27.38 -4.27 -7.28
CA VAL A 1129 26.93 -4.67 -5.94
C VAL A 1129 25.61 -3.96 -5.66
N TRP A 1130 24.65 -4.70 -5.13
CA TRP A 1130 23.31 -4.25 -4.75
C TRP A 1130 23.11 -4.53 -3.26
N ILE A 1131 22.36 -3.66 -2.58
CA ILE A 1131 21.97 -3.81 -1.18
C ILE A 1131 20.48 -3.50 -1.12
N ASP A 1132 19.68 -4.43 -0.62
CA ASP A 1132 18.21 -4.32 -0.51
C ASP A 1132 17.52 -3.94 -1.82
N ALA A 1133 17.92 -4.62 -2.90
CA ALA A 1133 17.43 -4.42 -4.26
C ALA A 1133 17.73 -3.02 -4.85
N LEU A 1134 18.63 -2.25 -4.22
CA LEU A 1134 19.16 -1.00 -4.78
C LEU A 1134 20.62 -1.20 -5.21
N PRO A 1135 21.03 -0.72 -6.41
CA PRO A 1135 22.43 -0.76 -6.79
C PRO A 1135 23.23 0.18 -5.86
N ALA A 1136 24.36 -0.32 -5.35
CA ALA A 1136 25.20 0.37 -4.38
C ALA A 1136 26.46 0.96 -5.02
N PHE A 1137 27.26 0.13 -5.72
CA PHE A 1137 28.49 0.54 -6.40
C PHE A 1137 28.93 -0.54 -7.40
N GLN A 1138 29.83 -0.19 -8.33
CA GLN A 1138 30.40 -1.16 -9.27
C GLN A 1138 31.73 -1.72 -8.78
N VAL A 1139 32.05 -2.94 -9.21
CA VAL A 1139 33.29 -3.60 -8.89
C VAL A 1139 33.84 -4.37 -10.09
N THR A 1140 35.15 -4.29 -10.28
CA THR A 1140 35.87 -5.13 -11.24
C THR A 1140 36.28 -6.43 -10.55
N VAL A 1141 35.92 -7.56 -11.11
CA VAL A 1141 36.32 -8.89 -10.65
C VAL A 1141 37.33 -9.49 -11.62
N GLY A 1142 38.13 -10.45 -11.16
CA GLY A 1142 39.11 -11.14 -12.00
C GLY A 1142 39.78 -12.31 -11.28
N PRO A 1143 40.76 -12.98 -11.92
CA PRO A 1143 41.42 -14.17 -11.36
C PRO A 1143 42.13 -13.92 -10.04
N MET A 1144 42.59 -12.69 -9.82
CA MET A 1144 43.18 -12.22 -8.57
C MET A 1144 42.09 -11.71 -7.62
N PRO A 1145 42.00 -12.24 -6.38
CA PRO A 1145 41.01 -11.80 -5.41
C PRO A 1145 41.15 -10.30 -5.09
N ARG A 1146 40.03 -9.58 -5.08
CA ARG A 1146 39.95 -8.18 -4.64
C ARG A 1146 39.11 -8.07 -3.37
N THR A 1147 39.52 -7.20 -2.45
CA THR A 1147 38.76 -6.93 -1.22
C THR A 1147 38.10 -5.56 -1.29
N VAL A 1148 36.80 -5.50 -0.96
CA VAL A 1148 36.00 -4.28 -0.96
C VAL A 1148 35.44 -4.06 0.45
N PRO A 1149 35.94 -3.05 1.19
CA PRO A 1149 35.39 -2.71 2.49
C PRO A 1149 34.04 -1.99 2.35
N LEU A 1150 33.08 -2.37 3.18
CA LEU A 1150 31.78 -1.74 3.29
C LEU A 1150 31.85 -0.58 4.28
N SER A 1151 31.18 0.53 3.98
CA SER A 1151 31.20 1.71 4.86
C SER A 1151 30.47 1.48 6.17
N GLU A 1152 30.70 2.34 7.17
CA GLU A 1152 30.07 2.21 8.49
C GLU A 1152 28.53 2.31 8.42
N ARG A 1153 28.01 3.12 7.51
CA ARG A 1153 26.56 3.20 7.24
C ARG A 1153 26.06 1.96 6.52
N ALA A 1154 26.77 1.48 5.49
CA ALA A 1154 26.45 0.24 4.81
C ALA A 1154 26.45 -0.95 5.78
N ARG A 1155 27.39 -1.00 6.74
CA ARG A 1155 27.44 -1.99 7.85
C ARG A 1155 26.24 -1.90 8.78
N LYS A 1156 25.72 -0.70 9.06
CA LYS A 1156 24.54 -0.49 9.94
C LYS A 1156 23.22 -0.89 9.27
N THR A 1157 23.03 -0.61 7.97
CA THR A 1157 21.89 -1.10 7.17
C THR A 1157 22.00 -2.58 6.81
N ALA A 1158 23.23 -3.06 6.53
CA ALA A 1158 23.55 -4.44 6.23
C ALA A 1158 23.05 -5.44 7.28
N LEU A 1159 23.09 -5.07 8.57
CA LEU A 1159 22.61 -5.88 9.69
C LEU A 1159 21.12 -6.27 9.60
N ALA A 1160 20.35 -5.69 8.67
CA ALA A 1160 18.96 -6.02 8.39
C ALA A 1160 18.67 -6.36 6.91
N GLY A 1161 19.67 -6.35 6.02
CA GLY A 1161 19.49 -6.29 4.57
C GLY A 1161 20.20 -7.36 3.72
N ARG A 1162 19.77 -7.52 2.46
CA ARG A 1162 20.29 -8.47 1.45
C ARG A 1162 21.29 -7.81 0.51
N ILE A 1163 22.52 -8.32 0.43
CA ILE A 1163 23.50 -7.95 -0.61
C ILE A 1163 23.36 -8.89 -1.81
N GLU A 1164 23.46 -8.33 -3.01
CA GLU A 1164 23.58 -9.10 -4.24
C GLU A 1164 24.73 -8.59 -5.11
N LEU A 1165 25.41 -9.50 -5.80
CA LEU A 1165 26.31 -9.16 -6.89
C LEU A 1165 25.57 -9.46 -8.19
N ARG A 1166 25.35 -8.45 -9.03
CA ARG A 1166 24.65 -8.56 -10.30
C ARG A 1166 25.56 -8.20 -11.48
N ASP A 1167 25.15 -8.56 -12.69
CA ASP A 1167 25.79 -8.05 -13.91
C ASP A 1167 25.57 -6.54 -14.07
N LEU A 1168 26.34 -5.90 -14.96
CA LEU A 1168 26.27 -4.45 -15.16
C LEU A 1168 24.91 -3.94 -15.66
N THR A 1169 24.05 -4.79 -16.23
CA THR A 1169 22.69 -4.42 -16.66
C THR A 1169 21.62 -4.65 -15.59
N GLY A 1170 22.02 -5.16 -14.42
CA GLY A 1170 21.13 -5.41 -13.28
C GLY A 1170 20.15 -6.57 -13.50
N THR A 1171 20.33 -7.30 -14.60
CA THR A 1171 19.44 -8.34 -15.13
C THR A 1171 19.65 -9.68 -14.45
N PHE A 1172 20.89 -10.05 -14.12
CA PHE A 1172 21.26 -11.34 -13.56
C PHE A 1172 21.91 -11.19 -12.18
N VAL A 1173 21.36 -11.88 -11.19
CA VAL A 1173 21.99 -12.06 -9.87
C VAL A 1173 23.01 -13.18 -9.98
N LEU A 1174 24.29 -12.87 -9.77
CA LEU A 1174 25.41 -13.81 -9.77
C LEU A 1174 25.69 -14.39 -8.39
N TRP A 1175 25.40 -13.61 -7.34
CA TRP A 1175 25.54 -14.02 -5.95
C TRP A 1175 24.59 -13.21 -5.08
N SER A 1176 24.08 -13.80 -4.00
CA SER A 1176 23.27 -13.12 -2.98
C SER A 1176 23.64 -13.63 -1.59
N GLY A 1177 23.66 -12.73 -0.60
CA GLY A 1177 23.89 -13.06 0.79
C GLY A 1177 23.23 -12.04 1.73
N GLN A 1178 23.00 -12.42 2.98
CA GLN A 1178 22.49 -11.54 4.05
C GLN A 1178 23.55 -11.44 5.16
N PHE A 1179 23.62 -10.33 5.87
CA PHE A 1179 24.43 -10.28 7.10
C PHE A 1179 23.65 -10.89 8.24
N SER A 1180 24.08 -12.05 8.71
CA SER A 1180 23.74 -12.49 10.06
C SER A 1180 24.69 -11.80 11.03
N GLY A 1181 24.32 -10.64 11.56
CA GLY A 1181 25.05 -10.05 12.67
C GLY A 1181 24.62 -10.65 13.99
N LEU A 1182 25.53 -11.34 14.67
CA LEU A 1182 26.13 -10.92 15.94
C LEU A 1182 27.34 -11.85 16.19
N PRO A 1183 28.38 -11.35 16.88
CA PRO A 1183 29.81 -11.44 16.51
C PRO A 1183 30.40 -12.81 16.18
#